data_AF-A0AAD3MWG8-F1
#
_entry.id   AF-A0AAD3MWG8-F1
#
_cell.length_a   1.000
_cell.length_b   1.000
_cell.length_c   1.000
_cell.angle_alpha   90.00
_cell.angle_beta   90.00
_cell.angle_gamma   90.00
#
_symmetry.space_group_name_H-M   'P 1'
#
loop_
_entity.id
_entity.type
_entity.pdbx_description
1 polymer ?
#
loop_
_entity_poly.entity_id
_entity_poly.type
_entity_poly.pdbx_seq_one_letter_code
_entity_poly.pdbx_strand_id
1 'polypeptide(L)'
;MEYGPAATSSTATAQAWLDHHSRSLGLFIDGKFVRPADRQTRSLADSKGGNVCSTVCAVEDDVSQCASSAVNGYKAWSGMTCYNRAKVLLRLVSIIGQHSKCFSELCDLCEASCSPSTLVRLLQYYSSWAQLRDTLITNWTPLGVVAVVVSDDCSLYSLMLKVLPALAMGNSVIIVPGRTTTPPALLLAQLFTSAGLPAGALNVLTGSDMLLGAKVAQNQSISYVTYSGNKQDGVMLCKATAGMGVPISVSPCIGATCPFIIFESADIDSAVDGVIETAFKKKKEVHWVLCVQESVLDSVVSRLRLRMAGVKCVGLRSDADRAQVDMDIQEAQQQGAMLIQSCAAPPSGALYPPTVLCGAAPSSPFVVNPSPGPLLPLMTFRSNTEAVTLGNHSPHGLAASIWTEDLTLALETAKSLSVGSVWVNSHSVSDPCLPVSGHKDSGTCTDGGQEGLYQFLRPSCSSSPPLPRSSPVSLDYTKFGTAASPAIIPDDSDASSAPKSYLQFVGGKACKSESGCSVAVQPAGGGSVLAYCPDGGRKDVRNAVEAAIKVQPGWMKKSPSARAQSLYSLAKGLEAKRRDIAVSINIQTGLSMDEAEKEVDLSFARLSDWAAYCDKVQGGTLPIPQSGSALSLPEALGVGCQYLQYTCTSPLKTLRLFYQKDEEDKDGGRDWTQSHPSLLEDMWRNAVQWKSVWIPTA
;
A
#
# COMPACT_ATOMS: atom_id res chain seq x y z
N MET A 1 16.00 -34.10 -10.20
CA MET A 1 15.75 -33.60 -11.57
C MET A 1 16.96 -32.76 -11.97
N GLU A 2 17.87 -33.32 -12.76
CA GLU A 2 18.97 -32.56 -13.34
C GLU A 2 18.40 -31.46 -14.23
N TYR A 3 18.70 -30.21 -13.90
CA TYR A 3 18.41 -29.10 -14.79
C TYR A 3 19.21 -29.33 -16.07
N GLY A 4 18.50 -29.60 -17.18
CA GLY A 4 19.11 -29.64 -18.51
C GLY A 4 19.86 -28.33 -18.79
N PRO A 5 20.87 -28.35 -19.69
CA PRO A 5 21.66 -27.18 -20.00
C PRO A 5 20.74 -26.02 -20.42
N ALA A 6 20.97 -24.84 -19.86
CA ALA A 6 20.22 -23.63 -20.19
C ALA A 6 20.24 -23.46 -21.72
N ALA A 7 19.08 -23.68 -22.36
CA ALA A 7 18.91 -23.45 -23.78
C ALA A 7 19.32 -21.99 -24.05
N THR A 8 20.21 -21.78 -25.01
CA THR A 8 20.54 -20.45 -25.52
C THR A 8 19.23 -19.80 -25.97
N SER A 9 18.72 -18.86 -25.17
CA SER A 9 17.48 -18.15 -25.45
C SER A 9 17.67 -17.28 -26.69
N SER A 10 17.21 -17.77 -27.83
CA SER A 10 17.05 -16.94 -29.03
C SER A 10 16.16 -15.76 -28.67
N THR A 11 16.64 -14.53 -28.87
CA THR A 11 15.86 -13.28 -28.64
C THR A 11 15.22 -12.74 -29.93
N ALA A 12 15.15 -13.58 -30.98
CA ALA A 12 14.82 -13.18 -32.33
C ALA A 12 13.40 -12.60 -32.48
N THR A 13 12.40 -13.09 -31.74
CA THR A 13 11.02 -12.61 -31.89
C THR A 13 10.82 -11.25 -31.22
N ALA A 14 11.41 -11.04 -30.06
CA ALA A 14 11.43 -9.73 -29.41
C ALA A 14 12.20 -8.71 -30.26
N GLN A 15 13.36 -9.09 -30.81
CA GLN A 15 14.12 -8.23 -31.72
C GLN A 15 13.32 -7.86 -32.97
N ALA A 16 12.63 -8.83 -33.59
CA ALA A 16 11.78 -8.56 -34.76
C ALA A 16 10.63 -7.57 -34.44
N TRP A 17 10.01 -7.69 -33.26
CA TRP A 17 8.97 -6.74 -32.83
C TRP A 17 9.54 -5.33 -32.59
N LEU A 18 10.73 -5.24 -31.98
CA LEU A 18 11.43 -3.96 -31.81
C LEU A 18 11.80 -3.35 -33.16
N ASP A 19 12.32 -4.15 -34.09
CA ASP A 19 12.71 -3.72 -35.45
C ASP A 19 11.49 -3.25 -36.25
N HIS A 20 10.33 -3.91 -36.10
CA HIS A 20 9.07 -3.46 -36.70
C HIS A 20 8.68 -2.04 -36.23
N HIS A 21 9.03 -1.69 -34.99
CA HIS A 21 8.86 -0.35 -34.45
C HIS A 21 10.11 0.52 -34.62
N SER A 22 11.04 0.16 -35.52
CA SER A 22 12.28 0.90 -35.76
C SER A 22 13.12 1.12 -34.50
N ARG A 23 12.98 0.25 -33.50
CA ARG A 23 13.58 0.34 -32.16
C ARG A 23 13.33 1.67 -31.45
N SER A 24 12.30 2.41 -31.83
CA SER A 24 11.91 3.68 -31.22
C SER A 24 10.42 3.65 -30.88
N LEU A 25 10.11 3.33 -29.63
CA LEU A 25 8.74 3.13 -29.18
C LEU A 25 8.08 4.49 -28.85
N GLY A 26 6.90 4.71 -29.43
CA GLY A 26 6.08 5.89 -29.15
C GLY A 26 5.24 5.73 -27.88
N LEU A 27 4.43 6.76 -27.59
CA LEU A 27 3.38 6.69 -26.58
C LEU A 27 2.26 5.77 -27.06
N PHE A 28 1.44 5.22 -26.15
CA PHE A 28 0.25 4.47 -26.53
C PHE A 28 -1.00 5.22 -26.07
N ILE A 29 -1.71 5.86 -26.99
CA ILE A 29 -2.87 6.71 -26.71
C ILE A 29 -3.99 6.32 -27.66
N ASP A 30 -5.22 6.21 -27.13
CA ASP A 30 -6.42 5.91 -27.93
C ASP A 30 -6.29 4.61 -28.77
N GLY A 31 -5.66 3.60 -28.18
CA GLY A 31 -5.48 2.28 -28.80
C GLY A 31 -4.42 2.22 -29.91
N LYS A 32 -3.59 3.27 -30.07
CA LYS A 32 -2.58 3.36 -31.13
C LYS A 32 -1.23 3.87 -30.59
N PHE A 33 -0.16 3.52 -31.30
CA PHE A 33 1.15 4.14 -31.09
C PHE A 33 1.16 5.56 -31.66
N VAL A 34 1.55 6.53 -30.85
CA VAL A 34 1.67 7.95 -31.21
C VAL A 34 3.14 8.36 -31.05
N ARG A 35 3.69 8.99 -32.09
CA ARG A 35 5.04 9.55 -32.09
C ARG A 35 4.98 11.05 -32.41
N PRO A 36 4.82 11.90 -31.40
CA PRO A 36 4.83 13.34 -31.61
C PRO A 36 6.23 13.78 -32.08
N ALA A 37 6.28 14.76 -32.99
CA ALA A 37 7.53 15.39 -33.40
C ALA A 37 8.17 16.16 -32.23
N ASP A 38 9.48 16.39 -32.32
CA ASP A 38 10.25 17.21 -31.37
C ASP A 38 10.23 16.72 -29.90
N ARG A 39 9.98 15.43 -29.70
CA ARG A 39 10.07 14.81 -28.37
C ARG A 39 11.46 14.27 -28.10
N GLN A 40 11.92 14.45 -26.87
CA GLN A 40 13.12 13.77 -26.40
C GLN A 40 12.89 12.26 -26.36
N THR A 41 13.94 11.49 -26.60
CA THR A 41 13.90 10.03 -26.49
C THR A 41 14.92 9.55 -25.48
N ARG A 42 14.57 8.51 -24.73
CA ARG A 42 15.44 7.85 -23.77
C ARG A 42 15.84 6.48 -24.27
N SER A 43 17.12 6.13 -24.24
CA SER A 43 17.60 4.79 -24.57
C SER A 43 17.51 3.84 -23.38
N LEU A 44 17.19 2.58 -23.66
CA LEU A 44 17.28 1.45 -22.74
C LEU A 44 18.42 0.56 -23.20
N ALA A 45 19.39 0.33 -22.32
CA ALA A 45 20.50 -0.60 -22.55
C ALA A 45 20.28 -1.89 -21.76
N ASP A 46 20.79 -3.01 -22.28
CA ASP A 46 20.86 -4.27 -21.57
C ASP A 46 22.02 -4.29 -20.54
N SER A 47 22.10 -5.35 -19.71
CA SER A 47 23.19 -5.54 -18.74
C SER A 47 24.59 -5.64 -19.34
N LYS A 48 24.71 -5.80 -20.67
CA LYS A 48 25.99 -5.83 -21.40
C LYS A 48 26.32 -4.48 -22.05
N GLY A 49 25.48 -3.46 -21.84
CA GLY A 49 25.64 -2.12 -22.41
C GLY A 49 25.16 -1.98 -23.86
N GLY A 50 24.51 -3.00 -24.42
CA GLY A 50 23.90 -2.96 -25.75
C GLY A 50 22.60 -2.17 -25.75
N ASN A 51 22.40 -1.27 -26.71
CA ASN A 51 21.15 -0.50 -26.83
C ASN A 51 20.00 -1.41 -27.33
N VAL A 52 18.98 -1.60 -26.51
CA VAL A 52 17.78 -2.40 -26.80
C VAL A 52 16.81 -1.60 -27.66
N CYS A 53 16.36 -0.45 -27.15
CA CYS A 53 15.44 0.45 -27.86
C CYS A 53 15.45 1.86 -27.24
N SER A 54 14.88 2.83 -27.96
CA SER A 54 14.55 4.14 -27.43
C SER A 54 13.05 4.30 -27.20
N THR A 55 12.65 5.13 -26.23
CA THR A 55 11.25 5.43 -25.91
C THR A 55 11.05 6.94 -25.92
N VAL A 56 9.94 7.41 -26.49
CA VAL A 56 9.57 8.83 -26.50
C VAL A 56 9.25 9.32 -25.07
N CYS A 57 9.71 10.51 -24.70
CA CYS A 57 9.36 11.14 -23.43
C CYS A 57 8.15 12.07 -23.63
N ALA A 58 7.05 11.79 -22.92
CA ALA A 58 5.83 12.58 -22.95
C ALA A 58 6.03 13.98 -22.32
N VAL A 59 5.37 14.98 -22.89
CA VAL A 59 5.27 16.34 -22.34
C VAL A 59 3.84 16.64 -21.88
N GLU A 60 3.60 17.85 -21.40
CA GLU A 60 2.31 18.26 -20.81
C GLU A 60 1.11 18.16 -21.78
N ASP A 61 1.32 18.49 -23.05
CA ASP A 61 0.30 18.33 -24.10
C ASP A 61 -0.11 16.86 -24.27
N ASP A 62 0.87 15.95 -24.25
CA ASP A 62 0.63 14.51 -24.39
C ASP A 62 -0.13 13.96 -23.18
N VAL A 63 0.16 14.47 -21.96
CA VAL A 63 -0.57 14.15 -20.73
C VAL A 63 -2.03 14.56 -20.85
N SER A 64 -2.29 15.77 -21.35
CA SER A 64 -3.66 16.30 -21.53
C SER A 64 -4.44 15.52 -22.59
N GLN A 65 -3.80 15.15 -23.70
CA GLN A 65 -4.38 14.30 -24.74
C GLN A 65 -4.71 12.91 -24.20
N CYS A 66 -3.77 12.30 -23.46
CA CYS A 66 -3.94 10.99 -22.85
C CYS A 66 -5.06 10.99 -21.79
N ALA A 67 -5.13 12.00 -20.93
CA ALA A 67 -6.20 12.17 -19.96
C ALA A 67 -7.59 12.27 -20.63
N SER A 68 -7.68 13.03 -21.73
CA SER A 68 -8.91 13.15 -22.52
C SER A 68 -9.31 11.81 -23.16
N SER A 69 -8.34 11.07 -23.71
CA SER A 69 -8.57 9.71 -24.24
C SER A 69 -9.03 8.75 -23.14
N ALA A 70 -8.43 8.82 -21.94
CA ALA A 70 -8.81 8.00 -20.80
C ALA A 70 -10.24 8.28 -20.31
N VAL A 71 -10.68 9.55 -20.29
CA VAL A 71 -12.07 9.91 -19.96
C VAL A 71 -13.07 9.30 -20.96
N ASN A 72 -12.75 9.33 -22.26
CA ASN A 72 -13.59 8.71 -23.28
C ASN A 72 -13.58 7.18 -23.17
N GLY A 73 -12.40 6.60 -22.95
CA GLY A 73 -12.22 5.18 -22.68
C GLY A 73 -12.99 4.71 -21.45
N TYR A 74 -13.03 5.51 -20.38
CA TYR A 74 -13.81 5.23 -19.18
C TYR A 74 -15.30 5.18 -19.50
N LYS A 75 -15.85 6.13 -20.25
CA LYS A 75 -17.27 6.13 -20.65
C LYS A 75 -17.63 4.87 -21.43
N ALA A 76 -16.78 4.46 -22.37
CA ALA A 76 -17.01 3.24 -23.15
C ALA A 76 -16.87 1.98 -22.29
N TRP A 77 -15.81 1.89 -21.49
CA TRP A 77 -15.46 0.70 -20.72
C TRP A 77 -16.35 0.45 -19.51
N SER A 78 -16.66 1.50 -18.74
CA SER A 78 -17.56 1.41 -17.59
C SER A 78 -19.00 1.11 -17.98
N GLY A 79 -19.43 1.55 -19.18
CA GLY A 79 -20.74 1.25 -19.75
C GLY A 79 -20.90 -0.18 -20.26
N MET A 80 -19.80 -0.94 -20.42
CA MET A 80 -19.89 -2.36 -20.77
C MET A 80 -20.35 -3.19 -19.56
N THR A 81 -21.12 -4.25 -19.82
CA THR A 81 -21.51 -5.22 -18.79
C THR A 81 -20.27 -5.92 -18.21
N CYS A 82 -20.38 -6.37 -16.95
CA CYS A 82 -19.38 -7.20 -16.28
C CYS A 82 -18.92 -8.40 -17.14
N TYR A 83 -19.88 -9.08 -17.77
CA TYR A 83 -19.63 -10.19 -18.69
C TYR A 83 -18.77 -9.79 -19.89
N ASN A 84 -19.09 -8.67 -20.54
CA ASN A 84 -18.33 -8.22 -21.70
C ASN A 84 -16.91 -7.78 -21.32
N ARG A 85 -16.72 -7.16 -20.14
CA ARG A 85 -15.39 -6.84 -19.64
C ARG A 85 -14.56 -8.10 -19.35
N ALA A 86 -15.14 -9.08 -18.66
CA ALA A 86 -14.49 -10.37 -18.40
C ALA A 86 -14.08 -11.09 -19.69
N LYS A 87 -14.93 -11.06 -20.72
CA LYS A 87 -14.66 -11.66 -22.03
C LYS A 87 -13.43 -11.06 -22.72
N VAL A 88 -13.23 -9.75 -22.64
CA VAL A 88 -12.04 -9.08 -23.19
C VAL A 88 -10.77 -9.55 -22.46
N LEU A 89 -10.80 -9.59 -21.13
CA LEU A 89 -9.66 -10.06 -20.33
C LEU A 89 -9.33 -11.54 -20.60
N LEU A 90 -10.34 -12.40 -20.78
CA LEU A 90 -10.14 -13.80 -21.15
C LEU A 90 -9.61 -13.99 -22.57
N ARG A 91 -10.03 -13.14 -23.54
CA ARG A 91 -9.44 -13.16 -24.89
C ARG A 91 -7.95 -12.85 -24.86
N LEU A 92 -7.54 -11.93 -24.00
CA LEU A 92 -6.13 -11.58 -23.86
C LEU A 92 -5.29 -12.77 -23.39
N VAL A 93 -5.83 -13.68 -22.57
CA VAL A 93 -5.15 -14.93 -22.18
C VAL A 93 -4.76 -15.76 -23.41
N SER A 94 -5.68 -15.89 -24.39
CA SER A 94 -5.42 -16.64 -25.62
C SER A 94 -4.36 -15.94 -26.49
N ILE A 95 -4.43 -14.61 -26.60
CA ILE A 95 -3.48 -13.81 -27.37
C ILE A 95 -2.08 -13.87 -26.75
N ILE A 96 -1.97 -13.77 -25.42
CA ILE A 96 -0.68 -13.92 -24.72
C ILE A 96 -0.13 -15.33 -24.92
N GLY A 97 -0.96 -16.37 -24.97
CA GLY A 97 -0.52 -17.72 -25.34
C GLY A 97 0.18 -17.74 -26.71
N GLN A 98 -0.41 -17.08 -27.72
CA GLN A 98 0.14 -16.98 -29.08
C GLN A 98 1.44 -16.16 -29.15
N HIS A 99 1.55 -15.11 -28.33
CA HIS A 99 2.71 -14.20 -28.30
C HIS A 99 3.67 -14.46 -27.12
N SER A 100 3.55 -15.60 -26.45
CA SER A 100 4.25 -15.93 -25.20
C SER A 100 5.77 -15.87 -25.34
N LYS A 101 6.29 -16.36 -26.48
CA LYS A 101 7.72 -16.33 -26.80
C LYS A 101 8.24 -14.89 -26.92
N CYS A 102 7.57 -14.05 -27.70
CA CYS A 102 7.94 -12.63 -27.86
C CYS A 102 7.87 -11.88 -26.52
N PHE A 103 6.82 -12.14 -25.71
CA PHE A 103 6.67 -11.53 -24.41
C PHE A 103 7.79 -11.93 -23.43
N SER A 104 8.10 -13.22 -23.33
CA SER A 104 9.18 -13.72 -22.46
C SER A 104 10.53 -13.17 -22.89
N GLU A 105 10.86 -13.24 -24.19
CA GLU A 105 12.13 -12.71 -24.72
C GLU A 105 12.27 -11.21 -24.47
N LEU A 106 11.19 -10.44 -24.60
CA LEU A 106 11.21 -8.99 -24.35
C LEU A 106 11.38 -8.68 -22.85
N CYS A 107 10.72 -9.43 -21.97
CA CYS A 107 10.89 -9.32 -20.52
C CYS A 107 12.33 -9.63 -20.11
N ASP A 108 12.93 -10.68 -20.67
CA ASP A 108 14.32 -11.07 -20.41
C ASP A 108 15.31 -10.00 -20.90
N LEU A 109 15.13 -9.49 -22.13
CA LEU A 109 15.96 -8.42 -22.71
C LEU A 109 15.91 -7.13 -21.90
N CYS A 110 14.74 -6.77 -21.37
CA CYS A 110 14.54 -5.52 -20.62
C CYS A 110 14.74 -5.70 -19.11
N GLU A 111 15.05 -6.92 -18.65
CA GLU A 111 15.14 -7.30 -17.24
C GLU A 111 13.86 -7.04 -16.43
N ALA A 112 12.70 -7.05 -17.09
CA ALA A 112 11.39 -6.83 -16.47
C ALA A 112 10.79 -8.17 -16.02
N SER A 113 10.88 -8.48 -14.73
CA SER A 113 10.41 -9.77 -14.20
C SER A 113 8.89 -9.95 -14.34
N CYS A 114 8.47 -10.86 -15.22
CA CYS A 114 7.14 -11.47 -15.26
C CYS A 114 7.15 -12.63 -16.26
N SER A 115 6.76 -13.84 -15.84
CA SER A 115 6.60 -14.96 -16.77
C SER A 115 5.23 -14.89 -17.48
N PRO A 116 5.12 -15.44 -18.71
CA PRO A 116 3.82 -15.55 -19.37
C PRO A 116 2.77 -16.29 -18.52
N SER A 117 3.16 -17.34 -17.80
CA SER A 117 2.25 -18.12 -16.95
C SER A 117 1.69 -17.32 -15.78
N THR A 118 2.53 -16.51 -15.12
CA THR A 118 2.09 -15.63 -14.03
C THR A 118 1.14 -14.55 -14.55
N LEU A 119 1.40 -13.97 -15.72
CA LEU A 119 0.49 -12.99 -16.33
C LEU A 119 -0.85 -13.62 -16.72
N VAL A 120 -0.84 -14.83 -17.28
CA VAL A 120 -2.07 -15.59 -17.58
C VAL A 120 -2.87 -15.85 -16.31
N ARG A 121 -2.22 -16.24 -15.21
CA ARG A 121 -2.88 -16.46 -13.92
C ARG A 121 -3.54 -15.18 -13.40
N LEU A 122 -2.85 -14.04 -13.47
CA LEU A 122 -3.42 -12.73 -13.12
C LEU A 122 -4.67 -12.39 -13.94
N LEU A 123 -4.60 -12.56 -15.26
CA LEU A 123 -5.70 -12.28 -16.17
C LEU A 123 -6.92 -13.16 -15.91
N GLN A 124 -6.70 -14.46 -15.74
CA GLN A 124 -7.77 -15.39 -15.41
C GLN A 124 -8.45 -15.00 -14.09
N TYR A 125 -7.67 -14.72 -13.05
CA TYR A 125 -8.19 -14.34 -11.74
C TYR A 125 -9.04 -13.05 -11.82
N TYR A 126 -8.51 -11.98 -12.41
CA TYR A 126 -9.24 -10.70 -12.48
C TYR A 126 -10.37 -10.71 -13.52
N SER A 127 -10.32 -11.58 -14.53
CA SER A 127 -11.47 -11.77 -15.43
C SER A 127 -12.68 -12.36 -14.70
N SER A 128 -12.45 -13.30 -13.77
CA SER A 128 -13.51 -13.86 -12.92
C SER A 128 -14.07 -12.81 -11.97
N TRP A 129 -13.23 -11.93 -11.41
CA TRP A 129 -13.71 -10.80 -10.62
C TRP A 129 -14.50 -9.78 -11.45
N ALA A 130 -14.06 -9.49 -12.68
CA ALA A 130 -14.83 -8.63 -13.59
C ALA A 130 -16.22 -9.21 -13.86
N GLN A 131 -16.34 -10.53 -14.03
CA GLN A 131 -17.59 -11.25 -14.25
C GLN A 131 -18.52 -11.16 -13.03
N LEU A 132 -17.98 -11.29 -11.82
CA LEU A 132 -18.73 -11.40 -10.57
C LEU A 132 -18.94 -10.07 -9.83
N ARG A 133 -18.35 -8.95 -10.30
CA ARG A 133 -18.37 -7.65 -9.61
C ARG A 133 -19.77 -7.25 -9.15
N ASP A 134 -20.74 -7.18 -10.06
CA ASP A 134 -22.09 -6.69 -9.73
C ASP A 134 -22.89 -7.68 -8.87
N THR A 135 -22.43 -8.95 -8.75
CA THR A 135 -23.05 -9.98 -7.91
C THR A 135 -22.45 -10.02 -6.51
N LEU A 136 -21.12 -9.90 -6.38
CA LEU A 136 -20.40 -10.06 -5.11
C LEU A 136 -20.01 -8.72 -4.45
N ILE A 137 -19.92 -7.63 -5.23
CA ILE A 137 -19.50 -6.30 -4.75
C ILE A 137 -20.63 -5.30 -5.07
N THR A 138 -21.79 -5.54 -4.47
CA THR A 138 -23.00 -4.72 -4.68
C THR A 138 -22.87 -3.33 -4.06
N ASN A 139 -23.47 -2.33 -4.70
CA ASN A 139 -23.48 -0.93 -4.24
C ASN A 139 -22.10 -0.25 -4.16
N TRP A 140 -21.21 -0.68 -5.05
CA TRP A 140 -19.94 -0.04 -5.34
C TRP A 140 -19.87 0.31 -6.82
N THR A 141 -19.23 1.43 -7.14
CA THR A 141 -19.03 1.91 -8.52
C THR A 141 -17.54 2.15 -8.81
N PRO A 142 -17.10 2.08 -10.07
CA PRO A 142 -15.75 2.44 -10.45
C PRO A 142 -15.41 3.90 -10.06
N LEU A 143 -14.13 4.17 -9.82
CA LEU A 143 -13.62 5.51 -9.51
C LEU A 143 -13.59 6.44 -10.74
N GLY A 144 -13.27 5.91 -11.92
CA GLY A 144 -13.09 6.69 -13.14
C GLY A 144 -11.77 6.41 -13.84
N VAL A 145 -10.94 7.44 -13.97
CA VAL A 145 -9.60 7.33 -14.56
C VAL A 145 -8.58 7.06 -13.47
N VAL A 146 -7.87 5.94 -13.56
CA VAL A 146 -6.83 5.53 -12.61
C VAL A 146 -5.46 5.69 -13.25
N ALA A 147 -4.54 6.38 -12.58
CA ALA A 147 -3.14 6.43 -12.97
C ALA A 147 -2.34 5.38 -12.17
N VAL A 148 -1.63 4.50 -12.88
CA VAL A 148 -0.71 3.53 -12.30
C VAL A 148 0.71 3.96 -12.64
N VAL A 149 1.45 4.40 -11.63
CA VAL A 149 2.82 4.90 -11.78
C VAL A 149 3.78 3.92 -11.12
N VAL A 150 4.84 3.52 -11.81
CA VAL A 150 5.84 2.60 -11.23
C VAL A 150 7.26 3.10 -11.45
N SER A 151 8.16 2.83 -10.49
CA SER A 151 9.58 3.18 -10.61
C SER A 151 10.34 2.21 -11.53
N ASP A 152 11.58 2.58 -11.89
CA ASP A 152 12.45 1.79 -12.78
C ASP A 152 12.77 0.38 -12.25
N ASP A 153 12.72 0.19 -10.94
CA ASP A 153 13.07 -1.07 -10.27
C ASP A 153 11.87 -2.03 -10.10
N CYS A 154 10.64 -1.57 -10.38
CA CYS A 154 9.45 -2.39 -10.21
C CYS A 154 9.38 -3.53 -11.21
N SER A 155 8.87 -4.68 -10.77
CA SER A 155 8.55 -5.79 -11.66
C SER A 155 7.32 -5.51 -12.51
N LEU A 156 7.28 -6.10 -13.71
CA LEU A 156 6.10 -6.06 -14.57
C LEU A 156 4.91 -6.76 -13.90
N TYR A 157 5.16 -7.77 -13.06
CA TYR A 157 4.14 -8.38 -12.22
C TYR A 157 3.46 -7.35 -11.32
N SER A 158 4.23 -6.55 -10.57
CA SER A 158 3.70 -5.52 -9.66
C SER A 158 2.87 -4.46 -10.41
N LEU A 159 3.32 -4.06 -11.60
CA LEU A 159 2.55 -3.18 -12.48
C LEU A 159 1.19 -3.80 -12.87
N MET A 160 1.20 -5.04 -13.36
CA MET A 160 -0.03 -5.70 -13.82
C MET A 160 -0.96 -6.07 -12.67
N LEU A 161 -0.43 -6.29 -11.45
CA LEU A 161 -1.20 -6.50 -10.23
C LEU A 161 -2.09 -5.29 -9.89
N LYS A 162 -1.80 -4.10 -10.42
CA LYS A 162 -2.62 -2.88 -10.28
C LYS A 162 -3.47 -2.58 -11.51
N VAL A 163 -2.92 -2.77 -12.71
CA VAL A 163 -3.62 -2.48 -13.97
C VAL A 163 -4.84 -3.39 -14.17
N LEU A 164 -4.69 -4.70 -13.94
CA LEU A 164 -5.75 -5.67 -14.18
C LEU A 164 -6.96 -5.53 -13.26
N PRO A 165 -6.83 -5.37 -11.93
CA PRO A 165 -7.99 -5.13 -11.08
C PRO A 165 -8.67 -3.79 -11.40
N ALA A 166 -7.91 -2.72 -11.71
CA ALA A 166 -8.50 -1.45 -12.11
C ALA A 166 -9.40 -1.60 -13.35
N LEU A 167 -8.91 -2.28 -14.39
CA LEU A 167 -9.68 -2.59 -15.60
C LEU A 167 -10.86 -3.52 -15.30
N ALA A 168 -10.66 -4.58 -14.52
CA ALA A 168 -11.71 -5.53 -14.14
C ALA A 168 -12.89 -4.84 -13.42
N MET A 169 -12.56 -3.90 -12.53
CA MET A 169 -13.53 -3.10 -11.79
C MET A 169 -14.23 -2.04 -12.65
N GLY A 170 -13.79 -1.81 -13.89
CA GLY A 170 -14.46 -0.93 -14.86
C GLY A 170 -13.85 0.48 -14.96
N ASN A 171 -12.65 0.69 -14.44
CA ASN A 171 -11.91 1.94 -14.59
C ASN A 171 -11.13 1.97 -15.91
N SER A 172 -10.86 3.17 -16.44
CA SER A 172 -9.82 3.33 -17.47
C SER A 172 -8.47 3.55 -16.81
N VAL A 173 -7.40 3.09 -17.44
CA VAL A 173 -6.05 3.13 -16.85
C VAL A 173 -5.08 3.95 -17.70
N ILE A 174 -4.31 4.81 -17.05
CA ILE A 174 -3.10 5.42 -17.61
C ILE A 174 -1.91 4.82 -16.90
N ILE A 175 -1.02 4.17 -17.65
CA ILE A 175 0.22 3.61 -17.14
C ILE A 175 1.36 4.62 -17.35
N VAL A 176 2.12 4.88 -16.29
CA VAL A 176 3.44 5.53 -16.37
C VAL A 176 4.47 4.48 -15.92
N PRO A 177 5.05 3.70 -16.86
CA PRO A 177 5.92 2.59 -16.54
C PRO A 177 7.35 3.07 -16.21
N GLY A 178 8.08 2.22 -15.50
CA GLY A 178 9.52 2.36 -15.32
C GLY A 178 10.28 1.99 -16.59
N ARG A 179 11.56 2.33 -16.67
CA ARG A 179 12.41 2.14 -17.84
C ARG A 179 12.44 0.68 -18.34
N THR A 180 12.62 -0.27 -17.43
CA THR A 180 12.71 -1.71 -17.71
C THR A 180 11.35 -2.29 -18.11
N THR A 181 10.28 -1.83 -17.47
CA THR A 181 8.90 -2.29 -17.71
C THR A 181 8.23 -1.63 -18.91
N THR A 182 8.83 -0.57 -19.48
CA THR A 182 8.25 0.21 -20.58
C THR A 182 8.01 -0.62 -21.85
N PRO A 183 9.00 -1.30 -22.46
CA PRO A 183 8.75 -2.04 -23.71
C PRO A 183 7.72 -3.18 -23.55
N PRO A 184 7.78 -4.01 -22.48
CA PRO A 184 6.73 -4.99 -22.23
C PRO A 184 5.34 -4.38 -22.00
N ALA A 185 5.24 -3.25 -21.29
CA ALA A 185 3.96 -2.57 -21.08
C ALA A 185 3.34 -2.07 -22.39
N LEU A 186 4.16 -1.53 -23.31
CA LEU A 186 3.71 -1.09 -24.63
C LEU A 186 3.28 -2.26 -25.53
N LEU A 187 4.02 -3.38 -25.50
CA LEU A 187 3.60 -4.61 -26.17
C LEU A 187 2.25 -5.08 -25.62
N LEU A 188 2.08 -5.12 -24.30
CA LEU A 188 0.82 -5.52 -23.69
C LEU A 188 -0.34 -4.60 -24.09
N ALA A 189 -0.11 -3.28 -24.13
CA ALA A 189 -1.13 -2.32 -24.55
C ALA A 189 -1.61 -2.58 -25.99
N GLN A 190 -0.69 -2.91 -26.90
CA GLN A 190 -1.03 -3.36 -28.25
C GLN A 190 -1.89 -4.63 -28.24
N LEU A 191 -1.52 -5.63 -27.43
CA LEU A 191 -2.27 -6.89 -27.31
C LEU A 191 -3.66 -6.69 -26.69
N PHE A 192 -3.82 -5.76 -25.74
CA PHE A 192 -5.12 -5.39 -25.17
C PHE A 192 -6.07 -4.85 -26.25
N THR A 193 -5.58 -3.98 -27.14
CA THR A 193 -6.37 -3.50 -28.28
C THR A 193 -6.80 -4.66 -29.18
N SER A 194 -5.89 -5.60 -29.48
CA SER A 194 -6.22 -6.81 -30.25
C SER A 194 -7.24 -7.72 -29.55
N ALA A 195 -7.30 -7.72 -28.22
CA ALA A 195 -8.30 -8.46 -27.43
C ALA A 195 -9.71 -7.83 -27.49
N GLY A 196 -9.83 -6.61 -28.02
CA GLY A 196 -11.06 -5.84 -28.10
C GLY A 196 -11.28 -4.90 -26.92
N LEU A 197 -10.21 -4.48 -26.22
CA LEU A 197 -10.31 -3.40 -25.25
C LEU A 197 -10.65 -2.09 -25.98
N PRO A 198 -11.65 -1.30 -25.53
CA PRO A 198 -12.00 -0.03 -26.17
C PRO A 198 -10.83 0.94 -26.22
N ALA A 199 -10.74 1.73 -27.30
CA ALA A 199 -9.77 2.80 -27.43
C ALA A 199 -9.86 3.76 -26.25
N GLY A 200 -8.70 4.12 -25.69
CA GLY A 200 -8.59 5.00 -24.52
C GLY A 200 -8.84 4.32 -23.17
N ALA A 201 -9.35 3.07 -23.11
CA ALA A 201 -9.53 2.39 -21.81
C ALA A 201 -8.18 2.02 -21.16
N LEU A 202 -7.13 1.84 -21.96
CA LEU A 202 -5.75 1.69 -21.52
C LEU A 202 -4.86 2.62 -22.34
N ASN A 203 -4.07 3.45 -21.66
CA ASN A 203 -3.06 4.32 -22.27
C ASN A 203 -1.72 4.13 -21.56
N VAL A 204 -0.62 4.35 -22.27
CA VAL A 204 0.75 4.24 -21.73
C VAL A 204 1.52 5.51 -22.10
N LEU A 205 1.97 6.24 -21.08
CA LEU A 205 2.83 7.41 -21.22
C LEU A 205 4.23 7.09 -20.69
N THR A 206 5.24 7.33 -21.51
CA THR A 206 6.64 7.05 -21.18
C THR A 206 7.39 8.34 -20.90
N GLY A 207 8.36 8.31 -19.97
CA GLY A 207 9.07 9.51 -19.52
C GLY A 207 10.47 9.23 -18.97
N SER A 208 11.22 10.31 -18.73
CA SER A 208 12.59 10.26 -18.21
C SER A 208 12.68 10.21 -16.69
N ASP A 209 11.63 10.62 -15.98
CA ASP A 209 11.65 10.78 -14.53
C ASP A 209 10.25 10.64 -13.89
N MET A 210 10.23 10.64 -12.55
CA MET A 210 9.01 10.61 -11.75
C MET A 210 8.17 11.90 -11.89
N LEU A 211 8.71 12.99 -12.48
CA LEU A 211 7.96 14.23 -12.68
C LEU A 211 6.80 14.02 -13.66
N LEU A 212 6.93 13.10 -14.63
CA LEU A 212 5.82 12.71 -15.49
C LEU A 212 4.66 12.12 -14.66
N GLY A 213 4.95 11.23 -13.71
CA GLY A 213 3.96 10.66 -12.80
C GLY A 213 3.23 11.74 -11.99
N ALA A 214 3.97 12.73 -11.48
CA ALA A 214 3.40 13.87 -10.79
C ALA A 214 2.52 14.73 -11.70
N LYS A 215 2.95 15.03 -12.94
CA LYS A 215 2.13 15.78 -13.92
C LYS A 215 0.85 15.06 -14.29
N VAL A 216 0.90 13.73 -14.47
CA VAL A 216 -0.29 12.91 -14.69
C VAL A 216 -1.22 13.01 -13.49
N ALA A 217 -0.69 12.83 -12.27
CA ALA A 217 -1.48 12.93 -11.04
C ALA A 217 -2.12 14.31 -10.81
N GLN A 218 -1.48 15.38 -11.30
CA GLN A 218 -1.99 16.75 -11.22
C GLN A 218 -3.12 17.04 -12.22
N ASN A 219 -3.35 16.18 -13.23
CA ASN A 219 -4.44 16.39 -14.17
C ASN A 219 -5.81 16.19 -13.51
N GLN A 220 -6.73 17.13 -13.73
CA GLN A 220 -8.07 17.13 -13.12
C GLN A 220 -8.97 15.95 -13.53
N SER A 221 -8.60 15.21 -14.58
CA SER A 221 -9.35 14.04 -15.03
C SER A 221 -9.03 12.77 -14.24
N ILE A 222 -7.92 12.73 -13.49
CA ILE A 222 -7.46 11.51 -12.81
C ILE A 222 -8.18 11.32 -11.48
N SER A 223 -9.02 10.30 -11.36
CA SER A 223 -9.79 10.03 -10.14
C SER A 223 -8.94 9.43 -9.01
N TYR A 224 -7.87 8.70 -9.33
CA TYR A 224 -7.06 7.98 -8.36
C TYR A 224 -5.66 7.72 -8.90
N VAL A 225 -4.66 7.77 -8.02
CA VAL A 225 -3.27 7.44 -8.37
C VAL A 225 -2.79 6.32 -7.46
N THR A 226 -2.18 5.29 -8.05
CA THR A 226 -1.47 4.26 -7.30
C THR A 226 -0.04 4.17 -7.77
N TYR A 227 0.88 4.19 -6.81
CA TYR A 227 2.32 4.15 -7.07
C TYR A 227 2.96 2.92 -6.46
N SER A 228 3.86 2.28 -7.21
CA SER A 228 4.78 1.25 -6.70
C SER A 228 6.22 1.60 -7.02
N GLY A 229 7.12 1.43 -6.06
CA GLY A 229 8.54 1.65 -6.33
C GLY A 229 9.39 1.90 -5.10
N ASN A 230 10.35 2.82 -5.21
CA ASN A 230 11.15 3.26 -4.07
C ASN A 230 10.39 4.33 -3.24
N LYS A 231 10.79 4.48 -1.97
CA LYS A 231 10.18 5.42 -1.02
C LYS A 231 10.37 6.89 -1.41
N GLN A 232 11.52 7.26 -1.99
CA GLN A 232 11.88 8.65 -2.28
C GLN A 232 10.94 9.26 -3.34
N ASP A 233 10.74 8.53 -4.44
CA ASP A 233 9.85 8.92 -5.53
C ASP A 233 8.38 8.94 -5.08
N GLY A 234 7.97 8.00 -4.22
CA GLY A 234 6.63 8.01 -3.62
C GLY A 234 6.38 9.24 -2.74
N VAL A 235 7.35 9.64 -1.92
CA VAL A 235 7.29 10.88 -1.13
C VAL A 235 7.25 12.12 -2.02
N MET A 236 8.04 12.13 -3.11
CA MET A 236 8.03 13.22 -4.09
C MET A 236 6.65 13.37 -4.73
N LEU A 237 6.03 12.26 -5.16
CA LEU A 237 4.70 12.25 -5.74
C LEU A 237 3.66 12.83 -4.76
N CYS A 238 3.63 12.35 -3.53
CA CYS A 238 2.70 12.84 -2.51
C CYS A 238 2.87 14.34 -2.22
N LYS A 239 4.12 14.82 -2.19
CA LYS A 239 4.39 16.26 -2.00
C LYS A 239 3.91 17.08 -3.19
N ALA A 240 4.12 16.60 -4.42
CA ALA A 240 3.74 17.31 -5.64
C ALA A 240 2.22 17.42 -5.85
N THR A 241 1.43 16.57 -5.20
CA THR A 241 -0.03 16.51 -5.32
C THR A 241 -0.75 16.95 -4.04
N ALA A 242 -0.01 17.35 -3.01
CA ALA A 242 -0.56 17.76 -1.73
C ALA A 242 -1.56 18.92 -1.90
N GLY A 243 -2.74 18.80 -1.28
CA GLY A 243 -3.81 19.79 -1.33
C GLY A 243 -4.81 19.63 -2.49
N MET A 244 -4.45 18.89 -3.56
CA MET A 244 -5.28 18.79 -4.77
C MET A 244 -6.55 17.94 -4.63
N GLY A 245 -6.66 17.14 -3.56
CA GLY A 245 -7.81 16.26 -3.34
C GLY A 245 -7.84 14.98 -4.20
N VAL A 246 -6.79 14.69 -4.98
CA VAL A 246 -6.63 13.38 -5.65
C VAL A 246 -6.17 12.34 -4.61
N PRO A 247 -6.89 11.23 -4.40
CA PRO A 247 -6.43 10.18 -3.50
C PRO A 247 -5.24 9.44 -4.13
N ILE A 248 -4.20 9.20 -3.31
CA ILE A 248 -2.98 8.53 -3.74
C ILE A 248 -2.67 7.38 -2.79
N SER A 249 -2.43 6.20 -3.35
CA SER A 249 -1.77 5.10 -2.64
C SER A 249 -0.33 4.95 -3.05
N VAL A 250 0.52 4.61 -2.07
CA VAL A 250 1.95 4.41 -2.27
C VAL A 250 2.31 3.04 -1.72
N SER A 251 2.93 2.20 -2.55
CA SER A 251 3.46 0.89 -2.21
C SER A 251 4.96 0.86 -2.45
N PRO A 252 5.78 1.34 -1.51
CA PRO A 252 7.22 1.21 -1.55
C PRO A 252 7.62 -0.23 -1.23
N CYS A 253 7.47 -1.11 -2.22
CA CYS A 253 7.78 -2.53 -2.10
C CYS A 253 9.27 -2.85 -2.34
N ILE A 254 10.00 -1.92 -2.97
CA ILE A 254 11.38 -2.17 -3.40
C ILE A 254 12.37 -1.83 -2.31
N GLY A 255 13.26 -2.77 -2.03
CA GLY A 255 14.35 -2.59 -1.07
C GLY A 255 13.91 -2.72 0.39
N ALA A 256 12.65 -3.10 0.65
CA ALA A 256 12.15 -3.37 1.98
C ALA A 256 12.96 -4.48 2.67
N THR A 257 13.32 -4.25 3.93
CA THR A 257 14.02 -5.24 4.76
C THR A 257 13.01 -6.16 5.43
N CYS A 258 13.11 -7.46 5.18
CA CYS A 258 12.19 -8.49 5.63
C CYS A 258 12.92 -9.51 6.51
N PRO A 259 12.36 -9.90 7.67
CA PRO A 259 12.98 -10.92 8.52
C PRO A 259 12.76 -12.33 7.98
N PHE A 260 13.81 -13.15 8.10
CA PHE A 260 13.79 -14.58 7.85
C PHE A 260 14.16 -15.29 9.16
N ILE A 261 13.19 -15.89 9.85
CA ILE A 261 13.32 -16.37 11.23
C ILE A 261 13.40 -17.90 11.22
N ILE A 262 14.45 -18.46 11.82
CA ILE A 262 14.65 -19.90 11.99
C ILE A 262 14.65 -20.23 13.48
N PHE A 263 13.64 -20.98 13.92
CA PHE A 263 13.55 -21.54 15.26
C PHE A 263 14.26 -22.90 15.36
N GLU A 264 14.48 -23.37 16.59
CA GLU A 264 15.19 -24.62 16.85
C GLU A 264 14.46 -25.88 16.39
N SER A 265 13.13 -25.82 16.32
CA SER A 265 12.26 -26.90 15.86
C SER A 265 12.13 -26.97 14.33
N ALA A 266 12.76 -26.06 13.58
CA ALA A 266 12.65 -26.02 12.13
C ALA A 266 13.35 -27.19 11.44
N ASP A 267 12.85 -27.60 10.27
CA ASP A 267 13.68 -28.32 9.31
C ASP A 267 14.78 -27.39 8.77
N ILE A 268 15.97 -27.53 9.36
CA ILE A 268 17.14 -26.70 9.06
C ILE A 268 17.61 -26.86 7.61
N ASP A 269 17.48 -28.06 7.03
CA ASP A 269 17.93 -28.31 5.66
C ASP A 269 17.04 -27.55 4.66
N SER A 270 15.72 -27.65 4.81
CA SER A 270 14.76 -26.89 4.00
C SER A 270 14.87 -25.38 4.24
N ALA A 271 15.05 -24.95 5.49
CA ALA A 271 15.20 -23.53 5.83
C ALA A 271 16.43 -22.91 5.15
N VAL A 272 17.58 -23.58 5.21
CA VAL A 272 18.81 -23.13 4.56
C VAL A 272 18.66 -23.08 3.04
N ASP A 273 18.00 -24.07 2.43
CA ASP A 273 17.71 -24.03 0.99
C ASP A 273 16.82 -22.84 0.61
N GLY A 274 15.83 -22.52 1.45
CA GLY A 274 15.01 -21.32 1.32
C GLY A 274 15.81 -20.02 1.43
N VAL A 275 16.78 -19.94 2.37
CA VAL A 275 17.69 -18.79 2.48
C VAL A 275 18.51 -18.62 1.21
N ILE A 276 19.11 -19.69 0.68
CA ILE A 276 19.96 -19.60 -0.53
C ILE A 276 19.12 -19.17 -1.75
N GLU A 277 17.92 -19.72 -1.90
CA GLU A 277 17.03 -19.37 -3.00
C GLU A 277 16.60 -17.89 -2.96
N THR A 278 16.18 -17.40 -1.79
CA THR A 278 15.68 -16.03 -1.60
C THR A 278 16.77 -14.97 -1.64
N ALA A 279 17.89 -15.20 -0.95
CA ALA A 279 18.92 -14.19 -0.78
C ALA A 279 19.84 -14.08 -2.01
N PHE A 280 20.05 -15.17 -2.76
CA PHE A 280 21.12 -15.23 -3.76
C PHE A 280 20.74 -15.74 -5.16
N LYS A 281 19.62 -16.46 -5.34
CA LYS A 281 19.22 -16.99 -6.66
C LYS A 281 18.11 -16.17 -7.34
N LYS A 282 17.12 -15.69 -6.58
CA LYS A 282 16.03 -14.86 -7.12
C LYS A 282 16.46 -13.40 -7.28
N LYS A 283 15.89 -12.70 -8.26
CA LYS A 283 16.05 -11.24 -8.39
C LYS A 283 15.49 -10.58 -7.12
N LYS A 284 16.31 -9.76 -6.46
CA LYS A 284 15.95 -9.12 -5.19
C LYS A 284 14.91 -8.02 -5.42
N GLU A 285 13.68 -8.26 -4.98
CA GLU A 285 12.69 -7.18 -4.74
C GLU A 285 12.81 -6.66 -3.30
N VAL A 286 13.21 -7.54 -2.37
CA VAL A 286 13.37 -7.27 -0.93
C VAL A 286 14.77 -7.66 -0.44
N HIS A 287 15.18 -7.07 0.67
CA HIS A 287 16.38 -7.46 1.40
C HIS A 287 15.99 -8.37 2.56
N TRP A 288 16.71 -9.47 2.74
CA TRP A 288 16.48 -10.41 3.84
C TRP A 288 17.46 -10.16 4.97
N VAL A 289 16.99 -10.29 6.21
CA VAL A 289 17.81 -10.36 7.42
C VAL A 289 17.52 -11.69 8.08
N LEU A 290 18.56 -12.50 8.26
CA LEU A 290 18.44 -13.84 8.81
C LEU A 290 18.52 -13.78 10.34
N CYS A 291 17.47 -14.21 11.02
CA CYS A 291 17.38 -14.34 12.47
C CYS A 291 17.39 -15.82 12.85
N VAL A 292 18.38 -16.29 13.60
CA VAL A 292 18.52 -17.71 13.95
C VAL A 292 18.52 -17.90 15.47
N GLN A 293 17.78 -18.89 15.96
CA GLN A 293 17.80 -19.23 17.38
C GLN A 293 19.18 -19.76 17.78
N GLU A 294 19.74 -19.27 18.90
CA GLU A 294 21.11 -19.58 19.34
C GLU A 294 21.39 -21.10 19.41
N SER A 295 20.40 -21.92 19.80
CA SER A 295 20.55 -23.39 19.95
C SER A 295 20.84 -24.13 18.64
N VAL A 296 20.49 -23.57 17.48
CA VAL A 296 20.70 -24.18 16.15
C VAL A 296 21.66 -23.41 15.25
N LEU A 297 22.31 -22.36 15.78
CA LEU A 297 23.19 -21.47 15.02
C LEU A 297 24.30 -22.23 14.28
N ASP A 298 25.05 -23.09 14.99
CA ASP A 298 26.18 -23.83 14.41
C ASP A 298 25.72 -24.78 13.28
N SER A 299 24.54 -25.37 13.45
CA SER A 299 23.89 -26.27 12.50
C SER A 299 23.51 -25.55 11.20
N VAL A 300 22.93 -24.34 11.32
CA VAL A 300 22.54 -23.46 10.20
C VAL A 300 23.79 -22.95 9.47
N VAL A 301 24.76 -22.41 10.22
CA VAL A 301 26.01 -21.86 9.66
C VAL A 301 26.79 -22.92 8.88
N SER A 302 26.87 -24.14 9.39
CA SER A 302 27.56 -25.25 8.72
C SER A 302 26.91 -25.62 7.38
N ARG A 303 25.57 -25.70 7.35
CA ARG A 303 24.81 -25.98 6.12
C ARG A 303 24.87 -24.82 5.12
N LEU A 304 24.81 -23.57 5.61
CA LEU A 304 24.99 -22.40 4.76
C LEU A 304 26.34 -22.43 4.05
N ARG A 305 27.45 -22.71 4.77
CA ARG A 305 28.77 -22.86 4.14
C ARG A 305 28.78 -23.88 3.02
N LEU A 306 28.19 -25.06 3.26
CA LEU A 306 28.12 -26.14 2.28
C LEU A 306 27.31 -25.74 1.04
N ARG A 307 26.12 -25.15 1.22
CA ARG A 307 25.25 -24.76 0.09
C ARG A 307 25.75 -23.52 -0.65
N MET A 308 26.44 -22.61 0.04
CA MET A 308 27.03 -21.41 -0.56
C MET A 308 28.19 -21.71 -1.51
N ALA A 309 28.96 -22.79 -1.28
CA ALA A 309 30.11 -23.15 -2.12
C ALA A 309 29.75 -23.33 -3.60
N GLY A 310 28.49 -23.64 -3.93
CA GLY A 310 27.99 -23.80 -5.30
C GLY A 310 27.31 -22.56 -5.90
N VAL A 311 27.25 -21.43 -5.18
CA VAL A 311 26.50 -20.23 -5.63
C VAL A 311 27.42 -19.28 -6.40
N LYS A 312 27.00 -18.93 -7.61
CA LYS A 312 27.75 -18.03 -8.52
C LYS A 312 27.76 -16.60 -8.00
N CYS A 313 28.81 -15.84 -8.36
CA CYS A 313 28.87 -14.40 -8.13
C CYS A 313 27.73 -13.67 -8.83
N VAL A 314 27.27 -12.59 -8.21
CA VAL A 314 26.20 -11.72 -8.70
C VAL A 314 26.81 -10.43 -9.25
N GLY A 315 26.29 -9.94 -10.38
CA GLY A 315 26.68 -8.65 -10.94
C GLY A 315 26.08 -7.49 -10.16
N LEU A 316 26.91 -6.54 -9.74
CA LEU A 316 26.53 -5.23 -9.21
C LEU A 316 26.26 -4.25 -10.35
N ARG A 317 25.45 -3.22 -10.12
CA ARG A 317 25.04 -2.28 -11.17
C ARG A 317 26.09 -1.21 -11.46
N SER A 318 26.93 -0.89 -10.47
CA SER A 318 27.95 0.15 -10.58
C SER A 318 29.14 -0.09 -9.67
N ASP A 319 30.26 0.59 -9.94
CA ASP A 319 31.42 0.60 -9.03
C ASP A 319 31.10 1.29 -7.70
N ALA A 320 30.13 2.21 -7.67
CA ALA A 320 29.65 2.84 -6.44
C ALA A 320 28.90 1.84 -5.55
N ASP A 321 28.09 0.96 -6.13
CA ASP A 321 27.44 -0.14 -5.39
C ASP A 321 28.49 -1.05 -4.76
N ARG A 322 29.57 -1.34 -5.50
CA ARG A 322 30.68 -2.16 -5.00
C ARG A 322 31.40 -1.52 -3.83
N ALA A 323 31.71 -0.23 -3.94
CA ALA A 323 32.32 0.52 -2.84
C ALA A 323 31.46 0.49 -1.57
N GLN A 324 30.13 0.59 -1.70
CA GLN A 324 29.22 0.50 -0.56
C GLN A 324 29.22 -0.90 0.08
N VAL A 325 29.23 -1.96 -0.75
CA VAL A 325 29.31 -3.35 -0.26
C VAL A 325 30.63 -3.61 0.47
N ASP A 326 31.75 -3.13 -0.09
CA ASP A 326 33.08 -3.26 0.53
C ASP A 326 33.14 -2.54 1.88
N MET A 327 32.55 -1.34 1.98
CA MET A 327 32.44 -0.58 3.22
C MET A 327 31.64 -1.34 4.29
N ASP A 328 30.47 -1.88 3.92
CA ASP A 328 29.61 -2.63 4.84
C ASP A 328 30.32 -3.88 5.40
N ILE A 329 31.08 -4.59 4.56
CA ILE A 329 31.87 -5.76 4.99
C ILE A 329 32.99 -5.34 5.95
N GLN A 330 33.71 -4.26 5.62
CA GLN A 330 34.78 -3.76 6.48
C GLN A 330 34.25 -3.36 7.86
N GLU A 331 33.11 -2.66 7.90
CA GLU A 331 32.45 -2.29 9.15
C GLU A 331 32.00 -3.54 9.94
N ALA A 332 31.39 -4.51 9.27
CA ALA A 332 30.98 -5.76 9.91
C ALA A 332 32.17 -6.50 10.54
N GLN A 333 33.31 -6.58 9.84
CA GLN A 333 34.53 -7.20 10.37
C GLN A 333 35.10 -6.42 11.57
N GLN A 334 35.07 -5.08 11.54
CA GLN A 334 35.47 -4.24 12.68
C GLN A 334 34.56 -4.45 13.90
N GLN A 335 33.29 -4.74 13.67
CA GLN A 335 32.31 -5.09 14.72
C GLN A 335 32.45 -6.56 15.19
N GLY A 336 33.38 -7.33 14.64
CA GLY A 336 33.64 -8.72 15.02
C GLY A 336 32.77 -9.75 14.28
N ALA A 337 32.06 -9.35 13.23
CA ALA A 337 31.25 -10.28 12.44
C ALA A 337 32.14 -11.27 11.68
N MET A 338 31.74 -12.54 11.70
CA MET A 338 32.37 -13.60 10.92
C MET A 338 31.81 -13.62 9.50
N LEU A 339 32.70 -13.66 8.52
CA LEU A 339 32.36 -13.65 7.10
C LEU A 339 32.20 -15.07 6.54
N ILE A 340 31.12 -15.33 5.81
CA ILE A 340 30.97 -16.55 5.00
C ILE A 340 30.74 -16.14 3.55
N GLN A 341 31.62 -16.58 2.65
CA GLN A 341 31.54 -16.28 1.22
C GLN A 341 31.57 -17.56 0.39
N SER A 342 30.92 -17.53 -0.78
CA SER A 342 30.99 -18.65 -1.74
C SER A 342 32.38 -18.81 -2.35
N CYS A 343 33.06 -17.70 -2.62
CA CYS A 343 34.45 -17.66 -3.07
C CYS A 343 35.11 -16.34 -2.64
N ALA A 344 36.44 -16.24 -2.78
CA ALA A 344 37.15 -14.99 -2.54
C ALA A 344 36.61 -13.88 -3.47
N ALA A 345 36.35 -12.71 -2.90
CA ALA A 345 35.92 -11.55 -3.68
C ALA A 345 37.03 -11.13 -4.66
N PRO A 346 36.74 -10.98 -5.96
CA PRO A 346 37.69 -10.39 -6.89
C PRO A 346 38.07 -8.98 -6.40
N PRO A 347 39.33 -8.51 -6.61
CA PRO A 347 39.76 -7.18 -6.17
C PRO A 347 39.14 -6.05 -6.99
N SER A 348 38.74 -6.32 -8.24
CA SER A 348 38.03 -5.39 -9.12
C SER A 348 37.00 -6.10 -10.00
N GLY A 349 36.00 -5.35 -10.48
CA GLY A 349 34.97 -5.83 -11.41
C GLY A 349 33.56 -5.85 -10.84
N ALA A 350 32.58 -6.01 -11.73
CA ALA A 350 31.15 -5.95 -11.38
C ALA A 350 30.65 -7.19 -10.62
N LEU A 351 31.38 -8.31 -10.60
CA LEU A 351 30.94 -9.54 -9.96
C LEU A 351 31.35 -9.59 -8.49
N TYR A 352 30.38 -9.86 -7.61
CA TYR A 352 30.59 -9.96 -6.18
C TYR A 352 30.08 -11.31 -5.63
N PRO A 353 30.82 -12.00 -4.73
CA PRO A 353 30.38 -13.26 -4.16
C PRO A 353 29.21 -13.08 -3.18
N PRO A 354 28.20 -13.97 -3.20
CA PRO A 354 27.27 -14.17 -2.09
C PRO A 354 27.98 -14.20 -0.74
N THR A 355 27.54 -13.35 0.17
CA THR A 355 28.22 -13.07 1.43
C THR A 355 27.21 -13.06 2.58
N VAL A 356 27.48 -13.84 3.64
CA VAL A 356 26.73 -13.82 4.90
C VAL A 356 27.59 -13.19 5.98
N LEU A 357 27.01 -12.26 6.74
CA LEU A 357 27.66 -11.54 7.84
C LEU A 357 27.12 -12.09 9.17
N CYS A 358 27.85 -13.02 9.78
CA CYS A 358 27.45 -13.68 11.02
C CYS A 358 27.82 -12.87 12.25
N GLY A 359 26.85 -12.58 13.12
CA GLY A 359 27.07 -11.76 14.31
C GLY A 359 26.76 -10.27 14.08
N ALA A 360 25.82 -9.98 13.18
CA ALA A 360 25.36 -8.62 12.95
C ALA A 360 24.61 -8.07 14.17
N ALA A 361 24.88 -6.82 14.55
CA ALA A 361 24.09 -6.11 15.54
C ALA A 361 22.81 -5.54 14.89
N PRO A 362 21.67 -5.47 15.60
CA PRO A 362 20.43 -4.92 15.03
C PRO A 362 20.57 -3.47 14.55
N SER A 363 21.47 -2.69 15.17
CA SER A 363 21.74 -1.30 14.84
C SER A 363 22.79 -1.11 13.74
N SER A 364 23.38 -2.18 13.19
CA SER A 364 24.41 -2.06 12.14
C SER A 364 23.80 -1.45 10.86
N PRO A 365 24.50 -0.54 10.16
CA PRO A 365 23.98 0.12 8.97
C PRO A 365 23.51 -0.85 7.88
N PHE A 366 24.26 -1.94 7.65
CA PHE A 366 23.92 -2.98 6.67
C PHE A 366 22.71 -3.86 7.08
N VAL A 367 22.20 -3.75 8.31
CA VAL A 367 20.92 -4.35 8.75
C VAL A 367 19.77 -3.36 8.55
N VAL A 368 19.98 -2.10 8.94
CA VAL A 368 18.94 -1.05 8.89
C VAL A 368 18.68 -0.58 7.46
N ASN A 369 19.75 -0.36 6.70
CA ASN A 369 19.75 0.10 5.32
C ASN A 369 20.75 -0.72 4.48
N PRO A 370 20.37 -1.93 4.06
CA PRO A 370 21.26 -2.86 3.36
C PRO A 370 21.74 -2.31 2.01
N SER A 371 23.01 -2.55 1.69
CA SER A 371 23.59 -2.22 0.39
C SER A 371 23.03 -3.08 -0.75
N PRO A 372 23.09 -2.59 -2.00
CA PRO A 372 22.51 -3.27 -3.18
C PRO A 372 23.21 -4.58 -3.59
N GLY A 373 24.16 -5.08 -2.79
CA GLY A 373 24.94 -6.29 -3.08
C GLY A 373 24.33 -7.60 -2.58
N PRO A 374 24.98 -8.73 -2.87
CA PRO A 374 24.57 -10.05 -2.39
C PRO A 374 25.01 -10.27 -0.93
N LEU A 375 24.66 -9.34 -0.04
CA LEU A 375 24.87 -9.44 1.40
C LEU A 375 23.63 -9.99 2.10
N LEU A 376 23.85 -10.83 3.11
CA LEU A 376 22.82 -11.35 4.02
C LEU A 376 23.30 -11.19 5.47
N PRO A 377 22.77 -10.22 6.22
CA PRO A 377 23.07 -10.10 7.65
C PRO A 377 22.44 -11.27 8.43
N LEU A 378 23.20 -11.85 9.37
CA LEU A 378 22.74 -12.90 10.28
C LEU A 378 22.86 -12.42 11.73
N MET A 379 21.72 -12.37 12.40
CA MET A 379 21.56 -12.09 13.83
C MET A 379 21.00 -13.31 14.58
N THR A 380 21.17 -13.31 15.90
CA THR A 380 20.72 -14.41 16.78
C THR A 380 19.66 -13.94 17.75
N PHE A 381 18.87 -14.89 18.26
CA PHE A 381 17.90 -14.65 19.33
C PHE A 381 17.77 -15.88 20.24
N ARG A 382 17.22 -15.67 21.44
CA ARG A 382 17.04 -16.70 22.48
C ARG A 382 15.59 -17.14 22.65
N SER A 383 14.63 -16.25 22.41
CA SER A 383 13.21 -16.49 22.65
C SER A 383 12.33 -15.97 21.52
N ASN A 384 11.10 -16.47 21.45
CA ASN A 384 10.09 -15.96 20.50
C ASN A 384 9.86 -14.45 20.65
N THR A 385 9.83 -13.94 21.88
CA THR A 385 9.64 -12.49 22.12
C THR A 385 10.79 -11.66 21.55
N GLU A 386 12.02 -12.18 21.61
CA GLU A 386 13.18 -11.53 21.02
C GLU A 386 13.14 -11.62 19.49
N ALA A 387 12.79 -12.79 18.93
CA ALA A 387 12.62 -12.97 17.49
C ALA A 387 11.60 -11.99 16.90
N VAL A 388 10.45 -11.82 17.56
CA VAL A 388 9.43 -10.83 17.17
C VAL A 388 9.96 -9.40 17.29
N THR A 389 10.71 -9.10 18.34
CA THR A 389 11.31 -7.76 18.54
C THR A 389 12.30 -7.43 17.41
N LEU A 390 13.16 -8.38 17.05
CA LEU A 390 14.10 -8.24 15.94
C LEU A 390 13.38 -8.16 14.59
N GLY A 391 12.38 -9.02 14.36
CA GLY A 391 11.59 -9.00 13.13
C GLY A 391 10.83 -7.69 12.93
N ASN A 392 10.39 -7.05 14.03
CA ASN A 392 9.73 -5.76 14.02
C ASN A 392 10.70 -4.56 14.12
N HIS A 393 12.02 -4.79 14.20
CA HIS A 393 13.01 -3.71 14.34
C HIS A 393 13.12 -2.84 13.08
N SER A 394 12.87 -3.42 11.90
CA SER A 394 12.91 -2.67 10.64
C SER A 394 11.83 -1.57 10.59
N PRO A 395 12.12 -0.40 10.01
CA PRO A 395 11.08 0.57 9.65
C PRO A 395 10.12 0.02 8.57
N HIS A 396 10.52 -1.04 7.88
CA HIS A 396 9.73 -1.73 6.87
C HIS A 396 8.81 -2.78 7.50
N GLY A 397 7.75 -3.14 6.76
CA GLY A 397 6.72 -4.07 7.21
C GLY A 397 6.05 -4.77 6.02
N LEU A 398 6.84 -5.25 5.06
CA LEU A 398 6.31 -5.87 3.84
C LEU A 398 6.02 -7.36 4.04
N ALA A 399 7.04 -8.16 4.35
CA ALA A 399 6.87 -9.60 4.49
C ALA A 399 7.84 -10.22 5.51
N ALA A 400 7.57 -11.47 5.90
CA ALA A 400 8.42 -12.29 6.76
C ALA A 400 8.37 -13.77 6.38
N SER A 401 9.45 -14.50 6.63
CA SER A 401 9.50 -15.96 6.53
C SER A 401 9.81 -16.54 7.90
N ILE A 402 9.04 -17.55 8.33
CA ILE A 402 9.13 -18.19 9.65
C ILE A 402 9.34 -19.69 9.44
N TRP A 403 10.37 -20.26 10.06
CA TRP A 403 10.68 -21.68 9.98
C TRP A 403 10.60 -22.32 11.36
N THR A 404 9.70 -23.29 11.52
CA THR A 404 9.42 -24.06 12.74
C THR A 404 8.45 -25.19 12.41
N GLU A 405 8.65 -26.38 12.98
CA GLU A 405 7.64 -27.47 12.92
C GLU A 405 6.53 -27.32 13.98
N ASP A 406 6.69 -26.38 14.92
CA ASP A 406 5.64 -26.04 15.89
C ASP A 406 4.65 -25.02 15.30
N LEU A 407 3.44 -25.51 14.98
CA LEU A 407 2.35 -24.70 14.43
C LEU A 407 1.88 -23.59 15.40
N THR A 408 1.89 -23.84 16.71
CA THR A 408 1.45 -22.85 17.71
C THR A 408 2.43 -21.67 17.69
N LEU A 409 3.73 -21.99 17.73
CA LEU A 409 4.79 -20.99 17.63
C LEU A 409 4.70 -20.22 16.31
N ALA A 410 4.52 -20.91 15.18
CA ALA A 410 4.39 -20.28 13.86
C ALA A 410 3.26 -19.24 13.83
N LEU A 411 2.06 -19.61 14.29
CA LEU A 411 0.88 -18.76 14.25
C LEU A 411 0.99 -17.58 15.25
N GLU A 412 1.55 -17.82 16.44
CA GLU A 412 1.80 -16.76 17.42
C GLU A 412 2.80 -15.73 16.91
N THR A 413 3.91 -16.18 16.31
CA THR A 413 4.93 -15.31 15.72
C THR A 413 4.35 -14.56 14.52
N ALA A 414 3.62 -15.23 13.61
CA ALA A 414 2.99 -14.60 12.44
C ALA A 414 2.03 -13.47 12.83
N LYS A 415 1.22 -13.68 13.87
CA LYS A 415 0.31 -12.65 14.40
C LYS A 415 1.05 -11.47 15.05
N SER A 416 2.21 -11.72 15.65
CA SER A 416 2.96 -10.71 16.41
C SER A 416 3.88 -9.83 15.53
N LEU A 417 4.22 -10.28 14.33
CA LEU A 417 5.01 -9.50 13.36
C LEU A 417 4.16 -8.43 12.68
N SER A 418 4.67 -7.21 12.56
CA SER A 418 4.02 -6.08 11.88
C SER A 418 4.39 -6.07 10.39
N VAL A 419 3.92 -7.07 9.65
CA VAL A 419 4.19 -7.27 8.22
C VAL A 419 2.93 -7.64 7.44
N GLY A 420 2.92 -7.36 6.13
CA GLY A 420 1.82 -7.67 5.21
C GLY A 420 1.66 -9.13 4.85
N SER A 421 2.77 -9.84 4.71
CA SER A 421 2.77 -11.24 4.28
C SER A 421 3.67 -12.07 5.17
N VAL A 422 3.22 -13.25 5.58
CA VAL A 422 3.99 -14.20 6.37
C VAL A 422 3.97 -15.56 5.68
N TRP A 423 5.14 -16.12 5.45
CA TRP A 423 5.32 -17.48 4.92
C TRP A 423 5.86 -18.38 6.03
N VAL A 424 5.11 -19.42 6.38
CA VAL A 424 5.56 -20.46 7.33
C VAL A 424 6.21 -21.58 6.53
N ASN A 425 7.39 -22.05 6.95
CA ASN A 425 8.20 -23.12 6.34
C ASN A 425 8.36 -22.97 4.81
N SER A 426 8.48 -21.73 4.35
CA SER A 426 8.52 -21.36 2.94
C SER A 426 8.83 -19.88 2.76
N HIS A 427 8.85 -19.42 1.51
CA HIS A 427 9.20 -18.06 1.16
C HIS A 427 8.64 -17.67 -0.21
N SER A 428 8.42 -16.37 -0.41
CA SER A 428 8.14 -15.76 -1.72
C SER A 428 7.01 -16.42 -2.52
N VAL A 429 6.03 -17.02 -1.83
CA VAL A 429 4.81 -17.53 -2.47
C VAL A 429 3.94 -16.35 -2.87
N SER A 430 3.58 -16.27 -4.15
CA SER A 430 2.73 -15.23 -4.71
C SER A 430 1.60 -15.82 -5.55
N ASP A 431 0.40 -15.28 -5.38
CA ASP A 431 -0.78 -15.54 -6.22
C ASP A 431 -1.67 -14.30 -6.15
N PRO A 432 -2.41 -13.94 -7.21
CA PRO A 432 -3.29 -12.77 -7.18
C PRO A 432 -4.43 -12.86 -6.16
N CYS A 433 -4.75 -14.03 -5.60
CA CYS A 433 -5.72 -14.12 -4.50
C CYS A 433 -5.15 -13.70 -3.14
N LEU A 434 -3.83 -13.65 -2.97
CA LEU A 434 -3.21 -13.25 -1.71
C LEU A 434 -3.17 -11.72 -1.61
N PRO A 435 -3.79 -11.11 -0.58
CA PRO A 435 -3.63 -9.69 -0.35
C PRO A 435 -2.20 -9.40 0.13
N VAL A 436 -1.60 -8.36 -0.46
CA VAL A 436 -0.27 -7.84 -0.15
C VAL A 436 -0.46 -6.41 0.32
N SER A 437 -0.21 -6.16 1.61
CA SER A 437 -0.35 -4.82 2.22
C SER A 437 0.91 -4.44 2.97
N GLY A 438 1.50 -3.29 2.65
CA GLY A 438 2.61 -2.77 3.45
C GLY A 438 2.15 -2.35 4.85
N HIS A 439 2.97 -2.62 5.86
CA HIS A 439 2.90 -1.96 7.17
C HIS A 439 4.03 -0.93 7.31
N LYS A 440 3.87 0.02 8.24
CA LYS A 440 4.86 1.07 8.53
C LYS A 440 5.25 1.84 7.26
N ASP A 441 6.54 1.88 6.93
CA ASP A 441 7.06 2.57 5.75
C ASP A 441 6.88 1.76 4.44
N SER A 442 6.35 0.53 4.48
CA SER A 442 6.20 -0.34 3.30
C SER A 442 4.91 -0.12 2.52
N GLY A 443 4.10 0.88 2.86
CA GLY A 443 3.00 1.36 2.02
C GLY A 443 1.65 1.50 2.70
N THR A 444 0.68 1.98 1.93
CA THR A 444 -0.67 2.32 2.41
C THR A 444 -1.80 1.62 1.66
N CYS A 445 -1.51 0.85 0.61
CA CYS A 445 -2.51 0.08 -0.12
C CYS A 445 -2.40 -1.42 0.13
N THR A 446 -3.51 -2.09 -0.19
CA THR A 446 -3.58 -3.53 -0.34
C THR A 446 -3.74 -3.86 -1.82
N ASP A 447 -2.83 -4.67 -2.35
CA ASP A 447 -2.89 -5.22 -3.71
C ASP A 447 -3.27 -6.71 -3.64
N GLY A 448 -3.88 -7.25 -4.69
CA GLY A 448 -4.32 -8.65 -4.70
C GLY A 448 -5.55 -8.92 -3.80
N GLY A 449 -6.06 -10.15 -3.88
CA GLY A 449 -7.26 -10.57 -3.17
C GLY A 449 -8.54 -9.87 -3.65
N GLN A 450 -9.63 -10.08 -2.92
CA GLN A 450 -10.85 -9.27 -3.08
C GLN A 450 -10.63 -7.89 -2.45
N GLU A 451 -9.82 -7.86 -1.39
CA GLU A 451 -9.46 -6.71 -0.59
C GLU A 451 -8.86 -5.58 -1.44
N GLY A 452 -7.92 -5.92 -2.33
CA GLY A 452 -7.28 -4.97 -3.23
C GLY A 452 -8.14 -4.51 -4.41
N LEU A 453 -9.38 -5.01 -4.57
CA LEU A 453 -10.31 -4.50 -5.59
C LEU A 453 -10.96 -3.18 -5.16
N TYR A 454 -11.21 -3.03 -3.85
CA TYR A 454 -11.93 -1.87 -3.31
C TYR A 454 -11.15 -0.56 -3.48
N GLN A 455 -9.82 -0.61 -3.62
CA GLN A 455 -9.02 0.59 -3.94
C GLN A 455 -9.38 1.20 -5.30
N PHE A 456 -10.10 0.47 -6.16
CA PHE A 456 -10.54 0.91 -7.49
C PHE A 456 -12.05 1.16 -7.57
N LEU A 457 -12.71 1.20 -6.41
CA LEU A 457 -14.15 1.38 -6.28
C LEU A 457 -14.46 2.49 -5.27
N ARG A 458 -15.69 3.00 -5.32
CA ARG A 458 -16.26 3.87 -4.29
C ARG A 458 -17.70 3.46 -3.98
N PRO A 459 -18.20 3.71 -2.76
CA PRO A 459 -19.59 3.47 -2.40
C PRO A 459 -20.55 4.16 -3.38
N SER A 460 -21.57 3.47 -3.90
CA SER A 460 -22.55 4.08 -4.81
C SER A 460 -23.28 5.28 -4.20
N CYS A 461 -23.46 5.26 -2.87
CA CYS A 461 -24.09 6.35 -2.12
C CYS A 461 -23.19 7.59 -1.95
N SER A 462 -21.89 7.50 -2.27
CA SER A 462 -20.98 8.62 -2.20
C SER A 462 -21.21 9.54 -3.41
N SER A 463 -22.30 10.30 -3.39
CA SER A 463 -22.62 11.31 -4.41
C SER A 463 -21.90 12.64 -4.17
N SER A 464 -21.13 12.76 -3.08
CA SER A 464 -20.33 13.95 -2.81
C SER A 464 -19.41 14.19 -4.01
N PRO A 465 -19.51 15.36 -4.66
CA PRO A 465 -18.52 15.72 -5.66
C PRO A 465 -17.15 15.63 -4.99
N PRO A 466 -16.12 15.09 -5.68
CA PRO A 466 -14.76 15.20 -5.16
C PRO A 466 -14.53 16.65 -4.77
N LEU A 467 -13.94 16.88 -3.60
CA LEU A 467 -13.60 18.23 -3.14
C LEU A 467 -13.01 19.00 -4.33
N PRO A 468 -13.48 20.23 -4.61
CA PRO A 468 -13.05 20.94 -5.79
C PRO A 468 -11.51 20.95 -5.82
N ARG A 469 -10.95 20.39 -6.90
CA ARG A 469 -9.50 20.23 -7.02
C ARG A 469 -8.88 21.61 -6.97
N SER A 470 -8.10 21.86 -5.94
CA SER A 470 -7.30 23.07 -5.81
C SER A 470 -5.94 22.85 -6.50
N SER A 471 -5.22 23.94 -6.74
CA SER A 471 -3.82 23.87 -7.17
C SER A 471 -2.96 23.22 -6.08
N PRO A 472 -1.83 22.58 -6.43
CA PRO A 472 -0.88 22.07 -5.45
C PRO A 472 -0.52 23.14 -4.42
N VAL A 473 -0.63 22.80 -3.14
CA VAL A 473 -0.28 23.74 -2.07
C VAL A 473 1.20 23.57 -1.75
N SER A 474 2.00 24.60 -2.02
CA SER A 474 3.38 24.66 -1.57
C SER A 474 3.40 24.92 -0.06
N LEU A 475 3.55 23.86 0.73
CA LEU A 475 3.65 23.93 2.18
C LEU A 475 5.12 23.93 2.62
N ASP A 476 5.52 24.90 3.44
CA ASP A 476 6.76 24.81 4.20
C ASP A 476 6.54 23.86 5.38
N TYR A 477 6.83 22.58 5.17
CA TYR A 477 6.70 21.54 6.19
C TYR A 477 7.56 21.79 7.45
N THR A 478 8.55 22.68 7.40
CA THR A 478 9.35 23.03 8.58
C THR A 478 8.64 24.02 9.51
N LYS A 479 7.69 24.79 8.98
CA LYS A 479 6.89 25.81 9.71
C LYS A 479 5.40 25.46 9.80
N PHE A 480 4.97 24.38 9.16
CA PHE A 480 3.59 23.93 9.23
C PHE A 480 3.20 23.59 10.68
N GLY A 481 2.13 24.22 11.17
CA GLY A 481 1.66 24.05 12.56
C GLY A 481 2.52 24.74 13.63
N THR A 482 3.47 25.62 13.26
CA THR A 482 4.27 26.40 14.22
C THR A 482 3.77 27.82 14.43
N ALA A 483 2.74 28.25 13.70
CA ALA A 483 2.12 29.54 13.94
C ALA A 483 1.50 29.54 15.35
N ALA A 484 1.92 30.46 16.20
CA ALA A 484 1.29 30.65 17.49
C ALA A 484 -0.13 31.17 17.25
N SER A 485 -1.13 30.46 17.76
CA SER A 485 -2.47 31.03 17.87
C SER A 485 -2.36 32.30 18.72
N PRO A 486 -2.92 33.44 18.29
CA PRO A 486 -2.95 34.63 19.11
C PRO A 486 -3.68 34.31 20.41
N ALA A 487 -3.07 34.65 21.55
CA ALA A 487 -3.73 34.56 22.84
C ALA A 487 -4.91 35.54 22.83
N ILE A 488 -6.14 35.02 22.77
CA ILE A 488 -7.34 35.85 22.91
C ILE A 488 -7.53 36.09 24.41
N ILE A 489 -7.08 37.25 24.88
CA ILE A 489 -7.37 37.75 26.23
C ILE A 489 -8.65 38.58 26.13
N PRO A 490 -9.76 38.22 26.80
CA PRO A 490 -11.00 38.98 26.74
C PRO A 490 -10.87 40.32 27.49
N ASP A 491 -11.40 41.40 26.90
CA ASP A 491 -11.44 42.72 27.55
C ASP A 491 -12.63 42.92 28.50
N ASP A 492 -13.65 42.06 28.48
CA ASP A 492 -14.83 42.19 29.36
C ASP A 492 -15.41 40.82 29.72
N SER A 493 -15.51 40.53 31.03
CA SER A 493 -16.30 39.41 31.56
C SER A 493 -17.31 39.93 32.57
N ASP A 494 -18.60 39.89 32.22
CA ASP A 494 -19.70 40.11 33.15
C ASP A 494 -19.63 39.08 34.31
N ALA A 495 -19.56 39.58 35.54
CA ALA A 495 -19.34 38.77 36.74
C ALA A 495 -20.55 37.91 37.18
N SER A 496 -21.68 37.94 36.46
CA SER A 496 -22.94 37.30 36.85
C SER A 496 -23.12 35.85 36.34
N SER A 497 -22.31 35.39 35.38
CA SER A 497 -22.16 33.96 35.06
C SER A 497 -20.80 33.67 34.43
N ALA A 498 -19.81 33.27 35.24
CA ALA A 498 -18.48 32.95 34.73
C ALA A 498 -18.55 31.81 33.69
N PRO A 499 -18.01 31.99 32.47
CA PRO A 499 -17.99 30.94 31.46
C PRO A 499 -17.23 29.71 31.96
N LYS A 500 -17.72 28.51 31.63
CA LYS A 500 -17.05 27.26 32.02
C LYS A 500 -15.74 27.09 31.25
N SER A 501 -14.66 26.76 31.94
CA SER A 501 -13.40 26.35 31.29
C SER A 501 -13.31 24.83 31.21
N TYR A 502 -13.19 24.30 30.01
CA TYR A 502 -12.97 22.89 29.74
C TYR A 502 -11.47 22.55 29.70
N LEU A 503 -11.17 21.26 29.83
CA LEU A 503 -9.82 20.70 29.77
C LEU A 503 -9.73 19.71 28.61
N GLN A 504 -8.51 19.45 28.14
CA GLN A 504 -8.26 18.37 27.18
C GLN A 504 -8.40 17.03 27.89
N PHE A 505 -8.65 15.95 27.13
CA PHE A 505 -8.71 14.61 27.68
C PHE A 505 -7.63 13.73 27.05
N VAL A 506 -6.57 13.45 27.80
CA VAL A 506 -5.40 12.70 27.33
C VAL A 506 -5.07 11.58 28.31
N GLY A 507 -4.89 10.36 27.79
CA GLY A 507 -4.50 9.21 28.61
C GLY A 507 -5.50 8.86 29.72
N GLY A 508 -6.79 9.12 29.51
CA GLY A 508 -7.85 8.86 30.49
C GLY A 508 -8.02 9.93 31.57
N LYS A 509 -7.38 11.11 31.43
CA LYS A 509 -7.42 12.19 32.42
C LYS A 509 -7.69 13.55 31.77
N ALA A 510 -8.33 14.43 32.51
CA ALA A 510 -8.46 15.84 32.13
C ALA A 510 -7.14 16.59 32.36
N CYS A 511 -6.64 17.32 31.38
CA CYS A 511 -5.39 18.09 31.46
C CYS A 511 -5.51 19.48 30.80
N LYS A 512 -4.73 20.44 31.29
CA LYS A 512 -4.61 21.77 30.67
C LYS A 512 -3.79 21.67 29.38
N SER A 513 -3.99 22.62 28.47
CA SER A 513 -3.05 22.82 27.35
C SER A 513 -1.67 23.18 27.88
N GLU A 514 -0.62 22.66 27.25
CA GLU A 514 0.76 23.00 27.58
C GLU A 514 1.08 24.48 27.31
N SER A 515 0.41 25.09 26.33
CA SER A 515 0.48 26.54 26.07
C SER A 515 -0.21 27.38 27.14
N GLY A 516 -1.15 26.82 27.90
CA GLY A 516 -2.06 27.56 28.77
C GLY A 516 -3.11 28.38 28.00
N CYS A 517 -3.10 28.38 26.67
CA CYS A 517 -4.05 29.13 25.85
C CYS A 517 -5.41 28.43 25.77
N SER A 518 -6.47 29.24 25.61
CA SER A 518 -7.83 28.78 25.39
C SER A 518 -8.54 29.62 24.34
N VAL A 519 -9.44 29.00 23.59
CA VAL A 519 -10.35 29.62 22.62
C VAL A 519 -11.72 29.78 23.26
N ALA A 520 -12.30 30.98 23.12
CA ALA A 520 -13.67 31.25 23.53
C ALA A 520 -14.67 30.60 22.55
N VAL A 521 -15.67 29.89 23.09
CA VAL A 521 -16.78 29.33 22.33
C VAL A 521 -17.98 30.27 22.45
N GLN A 522 -18.50 30.71 21.32
CA GLN A 522 -19.66 31.58 21.22
C GLN A 522 -20.85 30.85 20.59
N PRO A 523 -22.10 31.26 20.89
CA PRO A 523 -23.27 30.69 20.23
C PRO A 523 -23.36 31.13 18.76
N ALA A 524 -24.06 30.35 17.92
CA ALA A 524 -24.18 30.61 16.48
C ALA A 524 -24.78 31.98 16.11
N GLY A 525 -25.59 32.57 16.99
CA GLY A 525 -26.19 33.91 16.79
C GLY A 525 -25.33 35.09 17.27
N GLY A 526 -24.11 34.83 17.77
CA GLY A 526 -23.32 35.81 18.54
C GLY A 526 -23.87 35.99 19.97
N GLY A 527 -23.04 36.48 20.88
CA GLY A 527 -23.43 36.67 22.29
C GLY A 527 -22.28 36.49 23.27
N SER A 528 -22.63 36.34 24.56
CA SER A 528 -21.67 36.07 25.62
C SER A 528 -20.97 34.72 25.44
N VAL A 529 -19.73 34.63 25.92
CA VAL A 529 -18.92 33.41 25.82
C VAL A 529 -19.59 32.28 26.60
N LEU A 530 -19.88 31.17 25.91
CA LEU A 530 -20.48 29.96 26.51
C LEU A 530 -19.46 29.22 27.37
N ALA A 531 -18.24 29.09 26.85
CA ALA A 531 -17.17 28.32 27.47
C ALA A 531 -15.80 28.70 26.90
N TYR A 532 -14.75 28.30 27.61
CA TYR A 532 -13.38 28.32 27.13
C TYR A 532 -12.88 26.90 26.89
N CYS A 533 -12.40 26.61 25.68
CA CYS A 533 -11.81 25.34 25.30
C CYS A 533 -10.29 25.49 25.16
N PRO A 534 -9.49 24.52 25.61
CA PRO A 534 -8.04 24.61 25.53
C PRO A 534 -7.55 24.58 24.07
N ASP A 535 -6.60 25.45 23.74
CA ASP A 535 -5.96 25.49 22.42
C ASP A 535 -4.71 24.61 22.41
N GLY A 536 -4.85 23.42 21.83
CA GLY A 536 -3.83 22.37 21.86
C GLY A 536 -2.70 22.61 20.87
N GLY A 537 -1.46 22.63 21.38
CA GLY A 537 -0.25 22.79 20.56
C GLY A 537 0.45 21.47 20.22
N ARG A 538 1.61 21.57 19.54
CA ARG A 538 2.45 20.41 19.17
C ARG A 538 2.81 19.51 20.36
N LYS A 539 3.03 20.08 21.55
CA LYS A 539 3.38 19.31 22.75
C LYS A 539 2.19 18.50 23.29
N ASP A 540 0.98 19.06 23.25
CA ASP A 540 -0.24 18.34 23.61
C ASP A 540 -0.48 17.14 22.67
N VAL A 541 -0.28 17.35 21.36
CA VAL A 541 -0.35 16.26 20.36
C VAL A 541 0.67 15.17 20.66
N ARG A 542 1.93 15.53 20.98
CA ARG A 542 2.96 14.56 21.38
C ARG A 542 2.51 13.76 22.60
N ASN A 543 2.05 14.43 23.66
CA ASN A 543 1.58 13.78 24.88
C ASN A 543 0.42 12.80 24.59
N ALA A 544 -0.51 13.18 23.70
CA ALA A 544 -1.60 12.31 23.27
C ALA A 544 -1.13 11.08 22.50
N VAL A 545 -0.17 11.24 21.59
CA VAL A 545 0.43 10.14 20.83
C VAL A 545 1.19 9.19 21.77
N GLU A 546 2.00 9.71 22.70
CA GLU A 546 2.71 8.89 23.69
C GLU A 546 1.75 8.08 24.57
N ALA A 547 0.65 8.70 25.03
CA ALA A 547 -0.40 8.01 25.76
C ALA A 547 -1.07 6.91 24.93
N ALA A 548 -1.37 7.18 23.65
CA ALA A 548 -1.96 6.21 22.75
C ALA A 548 -1.03 5.01 22.48
N ILE A 549 0.24 5.26 22.17
CA ILE A 549 1.27 4.22 21.95
C ILE A 549 1.39 3.33 23.19
N LYS A 550 1.38 3.92 24.39
CA LYS A 550 1.47 3.16 25.64
C LYS A 550 0.30 2.20 25.87
N VAL A 551 -0.91 2.58 25.46
CA VAL A 551 -2.13 1.79 25.71
C VAL A 551 -2.46 0.83 24.56
N GLN A 552 -2.02 1.15 23.34
CA GLN A 552 -2.37 0.41 22.12
C GLN A 552 -2.11 -1.11 22.22
N PRO A 553 -0.99 -1.62 22.75
CA PRO A 553 -0.78 -3.06 22.89
C PRO A 553 -1.82 -3.74 23.79
N GLY A 554 -2.20 -3.08 24.88
CA GLY A 554 -3.23 -3.57 25.81
C GLY A 554 -4.63 -3.56 25.19
N TRP A 555 -4.95 -2.53 24.41
CA TRP A 555 -6.22 -2.45 23.67
C TRP A 555 -6.31 -3.52 22.57
N MET A 556 -5.22 -3.73 21.82
CA MET A 556 -5.15 -4.74 20.75
C MET A 556 -5.25 -6.17 21.28
N LYS A 557 -4.80 -6.43 22.53
CA LYS A 557 -4.95 -7.72 23.20
C LYS A 557 -6.39 -8.02 23.65
N LYS A 558 -7.27 -7.01 23.76
CA LYS A 558 -8.67 -7.25 24.14
C LYS A 558 -9.35 -8.12 23.09
N SER A 559 -10.21 -9.03 23.55
CA SER A 559 -11.08 -9.78 22.64
C SER A 559 -12.04 -8.83 21.89
N PRO A 560 -12.50 -9.20 20.69
CA PRO A 560 -13.59 -8.53 19.99
C PRO A 560 -14.77 -8.16 20.90
N SER A 561 -15.25 -9.11 21.69
CA SER A 561 -16.36 -8.92 22.64
C SER A 561 -16.03 -7.88 23.73
N ALA A 562 -14.80 -7.87 24.26
CA ALA A 562 -14.40 -6.86 25.25
C ALA A 562 -14.31 -5.44 24.65
N ARG A 563 -13.94 -5.32 23.37
CA ARG A 563 -14.01 -4.04 22.64
C ARG A 563 -15.45 -3.61 22.40
N ALA A 564 -16.31 -4.53 21.95
CA ALA A 564 -17.74 -4.30 21.76
C ALA A 564 -18.40 -3.81 23.06
N GLN A 565 -18.14 -4.47 24.19
CA GLN A 565 -18.69 -4.07 25.49
C GLN A 565 -18.25 -2.66 25.90
N SER A 566 -17.02 -2.27 25.57
CA SER A 566 -16.52 -0.92 25.83
C SER A 566 -17.31 0.12 25.02
N LEU A 567 -17.60 -0.17 23.75
CA LEU A 567 -18.39 0.71 22.87
C LEU A 567 -19.87 0.76 23.26
N TYR A 568 -20.50 -0.37 23.61
CA TYR A 568 -21.87 -0.37 24.14
C TYR A 568 -21.99 0.40 25.45
N SER A 569 -20.98 0.30 26.33
CA SER A 569 -20.96 1.07 27.58
C SER A 569 -20.88 2.58 27.30
N LEU A 570 -20.10 2.98 26.29
CA LEU A 570 -20.02 4.36 25.83
C LEU A 570 -21.36 4.84 25.23
N ALA A 571 -21.99 4.03 24.38
CA ALA A 571 -23.29 4.32 23.79
C ALA A 571 -24.36 4.53 24.88
N LYS A 572 -24.43 3.64 25.87
CA LYS A 572 -25.34 3.77 27.02
C LYS A 572 -25.07 5.02 27.86
N GLY A 573 -23.80 5.39 28.03
CA GLY A 573 -23.41 6.62 28.73
C GLY A 573 -23.83 7.88 27.99
N LEU A 574 -23.77 7.86 26.65
CA LEU A 574 -24.26 8.93 25.77
C LEU A 574 -25.78 9.07 25.86
N GLU A 575 -26.49 7.93 25.76
CA GLU A 575 -27.95 7.86 25.84
C GLU A 575 -28.49 8.42 27.17
N ALA A 576 -27.84 8.09 28.30
CA ALA A 576 -28.21 8.62 29.61
C ALA A 576 -28.10 10.17 29.71
N LYS A 577 -27.33 10.80 28.82
CA LYS A 577 -27.12 12.25 28.74
C LYS A 577 -27.76 12.87 27.49
N ARG A 578 -28.67 12.15 26.82
CA ARG A 578 -29.24 12.54 25.52
C ARG A 578 -29.74 13.99 25.49
N ARG A 579 -30.57 14.36 26.47
CA ARG A 579 -31.17 15.70 26.55
C ARG A 579 -30.12 16.80 26.75
N ASP A 580 -29.14 16.57 27.62
CA ASP A 580 -28.09 17.54 27.90
C ASP A 580 -27.22 17.81 26.66
N ILE A 581 -26.92 16.76 25.90
CA ILE A 581 -26.12 16.86 24.67
C ILE A 581 -26.91 17.54 23.55
N ALA A 582 -28.18 17.18 23.37
CA ALA A 582 -29.03 17.83 22.37
C ALA A 582 -29.19 19.34 22.65
N VAL A 583 -29.41 19.73 23.91
CA VAL A 583 -29.44 21.14 24.32
C VAL A 583 -28.10 21.83 24.03
N SER A 584 -26.97 21.16 24.31
CA SER A 584 -25.64 21.70 24.02
C SER A 584 -25.42 21.94 22.53
N ILE A 585 -25.82 20.99 21.67
CA ILE A 585 -25.76 21.11 20.21
C ILE A 585 -26.63 22.28 19.74
N ASN A 586 -27.89 22.34 20.18
CA ASN A 586 -28.82 23.43 19.83
C ASN A 586 -28.23 24.80 20.17
N ILE A 587 -27.70 25.00 21.38
CA ILE A 587 -27.12 26.27 21.81
C ILE A 587 -25.88 26.66 20.99
N GLN A 588 -24.97 25.70 20.74
CA GLN A 588 -23.71 25.98 20.05
C GLN A 588 -23.90 26.21 18.54
N THR A 589 -24.84 25.49 17.92
CA THR A 589 -24.99 25.46 16.45
C THR A 589 -26.18 26.25 15.93
N GLY A 590 -27.16 26.55 16.79
CA GLY A 590 -28.43 27.17 16.40
C GLY A 590 -29.41 26.23 15.68
N LEU A 591 -29.10 24.93 15.58
CA LEU A 591 -29.99 23.92 15.01
C LEU A 591 -31.27 23.78 15.83
N SER A 592 -32.36 23.33 15.23
CA SER A 592 -33.59 23.04 15.99
C SER A 592 -33.36 21.90 16.99
N MET A 593 -34.15 21.85 18.08
CA MET A 593 -34.05 20.77 19.07
C MET A 593 -34.30 19.38 18.45
N ASP A 594 -35.20 19.28 17.47
CA ASP A 594 -35.46 18.03 16.74
C ASP A 594 -34.24 17.56 15.93
N GLU A 595 -33.54 18.48 15.26
CA GLU A 595 -32.29 18.15 14.54
C GLU A 595 -31.15 17.78 15.49
N ALA A 596 -31.05 18.46 16.64
CA ALA A 596 -30.05 18.16 17.65
C ALA A 596 -30.29 16.80 18.31
N GLU A 597 -31.54 16.43 18.58
CA GLU A 597 -31.90 15.09 19.09
C GLU A 597 -31.56 14.00 18.08
N LYS A 598 -31.84 14.23 16.79
CA LYS A 598 -31.45 13.32 15.69
C LYS A 598 -29.93 13.13 15.61
N GLU A 599 -29.13 14.16 15.86
CA GLU A 599 -27.66 14.03 15.90
C GLU A 599 -27.18 13.11 17.03
N VAL A 600 -27.80 13.22 18.22
CA VAL A 600 -27.48 12.35 19.35
C VAL A 600 -27.90 10.91 19.06
N ASP A 601 -29.07 10.71 18.46
CA ASP A 601 -29.56 9.39 18.08
C ASP A 601 -28.67 8.72 17.04
N LEU A 602 -28.22 9.49 16.04
CA LEU A 602 -27.26 9.02 15.04
C LEU A 602 -25.93 8.62 15.69
N SER A 603 -25.43 9.43 16.64
CA SER A 603 -24.19 9.14 17.37
C SER A 603 -24.29 7.85 18.18
N PHE A 604 -25.43 7.63 18.84
CA PHE A 604 -25.74 6.40 19.56
C PHE A 604 -25.82 5.19 18.63
N ALA A 605 -26.54 5.31 17.50
CA ALA A 605 -26.67 4.25 16.50
C ALA A 605 -25.29 3.84 15.96
N ARG A 606 -24.41 4.80 15.65
CA ARG A 606 -23.06 4.51 15.13
C ARG A 606 -22.16 3.82 16.13
N LEU A 607 -22.18 4.25 17.39
CA LEU A 607 -21.44 3.55 18.45
C LEU A 607 -21.92 2.10 18.59
N SER A 608 -23.23 1.88 18.50
CA SER A 608 -23.85 0.55 18.57
C SER A 608 -23.50 -0.31 17.35
N ASP A 609 -23.51 0.26 16.14
CA ASP A 609 -23.07 -0.40 14.92
C ASP A 609 -21.61 -0.84 15.05
N TRP A 610 -20.70 0.07 15.42
CA TRP A 610 -19.29 -0.26 15.59
C TRP A 610 -19.05 -1.29 16.69
N ALA A 611 -19.84 -1.25 17.77
CA ALA A 611 -19.82 -2.29 18.80
C ALA A 611 -20.24 -3.65 18.20
N ALA A 612 -21.30 -3.68 17.39
CA ALA A 612 -21.77 -4.88 16.72
C ALA A 612 -20.78 -5.41 15.68
N TYR A 613 -20.02 -4.55 14.99
CA TYR A 613 -19.01 -4.98 14.01
C TYR A 613 -17.76 -5.59 14.61
N CYS A 614 -17.47 -5.31 15.89
CA CYS A 614 -16.21 -5.71 16.53
C CYS A 614 -15.87 -7.20 16.39
N ASP A 615 -16.89 -8.08 16.36
CA ASP A 615 -16.76 -9.54 16.27
C ASP A 615 -17.40 -10.17 15.01
N LYS A 616 -17.89 -9.34 14.08
CA LYS A 616 -18.58 -9.81 12.86
C LYS A 616 -17.72 -9.79 11.62
N VAL A 617 -16.70 -8.94 11.57
CA VAL A 617 -15.80 -8.90 10.42
C VAL A 617 -14.67 -9.91 10.63
N GLN A 618 -14.50 -10.79 9.64
CA GLN A 618 -13.60 -11.92 9.73
C GLN A 618 -12.60 -11.90 8.58
N GLY A 619 -11.41 -12.43 8.87
CA GLY A 619 -10.52 -12.95 7.85
C GLY A 619 -11.06 -14.25 7.25
N GLY A 620 -10.39 -14.77 6.22
CA GLY A 620 -10.86 -15.96 5.51
C GLY A 620 -9.73 -16.83 5.00
N THR A 621 -10.06 -18.08 4.68
CA THR A 621 -9.19 -18.98 3.92
C THR A 621 -9.28 -18.65 2.43
N LEU A 622 -8.14 -18.66 1.75
CA LEU A 622 -8.05 -18.34 0.33
C LEU A 622 -7.77 -19.62 -0.49
N PRO A 623 -8.52 -19.85 -1.58
CA PRO A 623 -8.30 -21.01 -2.45
C PRO A 623 -7.09 -20.76 -3.36
N ILE A 624 -5.93 -21.25 -2.93
CA ILE A 624 -4.69 -21.20 -3.70
C ILE A 624 -4.50 -22.47 -4.55
N PRO A 625 -3.88 -22.37 -5.74
CA PRO A 625 -3.61 -23.54 -6.58
C PRO A 625 -2.44 -24.40 -6.07
N GLN A 626 -1.58 -23.82 -5.22
CA GLN A 626 -0.43 -24.50 -4.63
C GLN A 626 -0.88 -25.32 -3.41
N SER A 627 -0.20 -26.43 -3.13
CA SER A 627 -0.46 -27.25 -1.94
C SER A 627 -0.16 -26.47 -0.66
N GLY A 628 -1.19 -26.04 0.04
CA GLY A 628 -1.07 -25.22 1.23
C GLY A 628 -2.40 -24.65 1.68
N SER A 629 -2.36 -23.96 2.81
CA SER A 629 -3.45 -23.12 3.31
C SER A 629 -3.00 -21.67 3.33
N ALA A 630 -3.83 -20.80 2.78
CA ALA A 630 -3.64 -19.36 2.82
C ALA A 630 -4.73 -18.71 3.68
N LEU A 631 -4.35 -17.79 4.55
CA LEU A 631 -5.22 -17.04 5.44
C LEU A 631 -5.08 -15.55 5.15
N SER A 632 -6.20 -14.86 4.99
CA SER A 632 -6.29 -13.40 4.97
C SER A 632 -6.81 -12.94 6.33
N LEU A 633 -6.08 -12.07 7.03
CA LEU A 633 -6.41 -11.61 8.38
C LEU A 633 -6.47 -10.07 8.40
N PRO A 634 -7.59 -9.45 8.83
CA PRO A 634 -7.64 -8.02 9.03
C PRO A 634 -6.96 -7.65 10.36
N GLU A 635 -6.00 -6.74 10.30
CA GLU A 635 -5.31 -6.16 11.45
C GLU A 635 -5.64 -4.67 11.56
N ALA A 636 -5.68 -4.14 12.77
CA ALA A 636 -5.90 -2.71 12.95
C ALA A 636 -4.64 -1.92 12.56
N LEU A 637 -4.84 -0.76 11.93
CA LEU A 637 -3.74 0.18 11.59
C LEU A 637 -2.87 0.58 12.79
N GLY A 638 -3.41 0.53 14.01
CA GLY A 638 -2.71 0.93 15.24
C GLY A 638 -3.17 2.29 15.76
N VAL A 639 -2.24 3.21 15.98
CA VAL A 639 -2.54 4.55 16.49
C VAL A 639 -2.93 5.46 15.33
N GLY A 640 -4.20 5.85 15.25
CA GLY A 640 -4.70 6.84 14.30
C GLY A 640 -4.82 8.24 14.90
N CYS A 641 -4.64 9.27 14.08
CA CYS A 641 -5.00 10.64 14.39
C CYS A 641 -6.13 11.08 13.44
N GLN A 642 -7.19 11.66 13.98
CA GLN A 642 -8.31 12.18 13.20
C GLN A 642 -8.50 13.66 13.53
N TYR A 643 -8.57 14.49 12.48
CA TYR A 643 -8.89 15.90 12.59
C TYR A 643 -10.37 16.08 12.27
N LEU A 644 -11.13 16.63 13.21
CA LEU A 644 -12.50 17.05 12.98
C LEU A 644 -12.49 18.48 12.43
N GLN A 645 -13.16 18.72 11.31
CA GLN A 645 -13.11 20.01 10.62
C GLN A 645 -13.88 21.11 11.39
N TYR A 646 -13.18 22.15 11.81
CA TYR A 646 -13.72 23.30 12.58
C TYR A 646 -14.68 24.20 11.77
N THR A 647 -14.53 24.30 10.45
CA THR A 647 -15.32 25.21 9.58
C THR A 647 -16.66 24.64 9.11
N CYS A 648 -17.19 23.67 9.82
CA CYS A 648 -18.57 23.29 9.66
C CYS A 648 -19.45 24.33 10.39
N THR A 649 -19.84 25.41 9.71
CA THR A 649 -20.96 26.28 10.12
C THR A 649 -22.29 25.50 10.27
N SER A 650 -22.27 24.22 9.92
CA SER A 650 -23.14 23.17 10.44
C SER A 650 -22.26 21.93 10.68
N PRO A 651 -21.88 21.61 11.94
CA PRO A 651 -21.12 20.39 12.29
C PRO A 651 -21.72 19.11 11.67
N LEU A 652 -23.00 19.18 11.32
CA LEU A 652 -23.83 18.15 10.75
C LEU A 652 -23.86 18.04 9.22
N LYS A 653 -23.23 18.92 8.43
CA LYS A 653 -23.22 18.69 6.97
C LYS A 653 -22.28 17.56 6.56
N THR A 654 -21.32 17.19 7.41
CA THR A 654 -20.39 16.07 7.16
C THR A 654 -20.44 14.98 8.23
N LEU A 655 -20.98 15.25 9.42
CA LEU A 655 -21.55 14.21 10.30
C LEU A 655 -22.94 13.74 9.86
N ARG A 656 -23.48 14.29 8.76
CA ARG A 656 -24.23 13.47 7.80
C ARG A 656 -23.26 12.46 7.21
N LEU A 657 -23.05 11.36 7.94
CA LEU A 657 -22.79 10.08 7.31
C LEU A 657 -23.90 9.89 6.27
N PHE A 658 -23.57 10.16 5.01
CA PHE A 658 -24.42 10.20 3.82
C PHE A 658 -25.88 9.78 4.04
N TYR A 659 -26.78 10.75 4.05
CA TYR A 659 -28.22 10.52 3.87
C TYR A 659 -28.55 10.67 2.38
N GLN A 660 -29.11 9.62 1.77
CA GLN A 660 -29.62 9.69 0.40
C GLN A 660 -30.97 10.41 0.42
N LYS A 661 -31.12 11.43 -0.43
CA LYS A 661 -32.35 12.23 -0.55
C LYS A 661 -33.44 11.54 -1.40
N ASP A 662 -33.17 10.34 -1.91
CA ASP A 662 -33.81 9.86 -3.16
C ASP A 662 -34.65 8.58 -3.05
N GLU A 663 -35.06 8.14 -1.87
CA GLU A 663 -36.22 7.23 -1.79
C GLU A 663 -37.26 7.81 -0.83
N GLU A 664 -38.31 8.39 -1.41
CA GLU A 664 -39.60 8.49 -0.74
C GLU A 664 -40.09 7.06 -0.51
N ASP A 665 -39.85 6.54 0.68
CA ASP A 665 -40.57 5.36 1.15
C ASP A 665 -42.07 5.63 1.01
N LYS A 666 -42.72 4.81 0.18
CA LYS A 666 -44.14 4.95 -0.15
C LYS A 666 -45.08 4.62 1.00
N ASP A 667 -44.60 4.21 2.16
CA ASP A 667 -45.40 3.95 3.35
C ASP A 667 -44.61 4.25 4.64
N GLY A 668 -44.78 5.44 5.21
CA GLY A 668 -44.62 5.70 6.65
C GLY A 668 -43.20 5.83 7.22
N GLY A 669 -42.69 7.07 7.30
CA GLY A 669 -41.63 7.49 8.24
C GLY A 669 -40.19 7.18 7.80
N ARG A 670 -39.41 8.23 7.49
CA ARG A 670 -37.99 8.11 7.12
C ARG A 670 -37.14 7.66 8.31
N ASP A 671 -36.43 6.54 8.17
CA ASP A 671 -35.42 6.07 9.14
C ASP A 671 -34.07 6.76 8.88
N TRP A 672 -33.79 7.83 9.61
CA TRP A 672 -32.56 8.62 9.49
C TRP A 672 -31.33 7.97 10.15
N THR A 673 -31.51 6.82 10.80
CA THR A 673 -30.45 6.14 11.56
C THR A 673 -29.68 5.11 10.73
N GLN A 674 -30.24 4.63 9.62
CA GLN A 674 -29.58 3.65 8.75
C GLN A 674 -28.48 4.28 7.89
N SER A 675 -27.27 3.74 7.99
CA SER A 675 -26.17 4.03 7.07
C SER A 675 -26.21 3.07 5.90
N HIS A 676 -25.80 3.57 4.74
CA HIS A 676 -25.64 2.75 3.56
C HIS A 676 -24.54 1.68 3.80
N PRO A 677 -24.79 0.37 3.58
CA PRO A 677 -23.85 -0.70 3.94
C PRO A 677 -22.44 -0.54 3.34
N SER A 678 -22.33 -0.11 2.07
CA SER A 678 -21.02 0.09 1.44
C SER A 678 -20.22 1.25 2.02
N LEU A 679 -20.85 2.25 2.65
CA LEU A 679 -20.14 3.31 3.36
C LEU A 679 -19.52 2.78 4.66
N LEU A 680 -20.28 1.97 5.42
CA LEU A 680 -19.74 1.34 6.63
C LEU A 680 -18.60 0.37 6.29
N GLU A 681 -18.77 -0.38 5.20
CA GLU A 681 -17.72 -1.25 4.68
C GLU A 681 -16.48 -0.45 4.27
N ASP A 682 -16.63 0.67 3.56
CA ASP A 682 -15.52 1.56 3.19
C ASP A 682 -14.78 2.12 4.41
N MET A 683 -15.52 2.63 5.39
CA MET A 683 -14.95 3.13 6.65
C MET A 683 -14.15 2.04 7.38
N TRP A 684 -14.70 0.83 7.45
CA TRP A 684 -14.02 -0.30 8.07
C TRP A 684 -12.77 -0.71 7.29
N ARG A 685 -12.85 -0.80 5.95
CA ARG A 685 -11.72 -1.13 5.07
C ARG A 685 -10.57 -0.14 5.20
N ASN A 686 -10.89 1.15 5.31
CA ASN A 686 -9.90 2.21 5.52
C ASN A 686 -9.29 2.21 6.94
N ALA A 687 -9.81 1.40 7.86
CA ALA A 687 -9.33 1.28 9.24
C ALA A 687 -8.50 0.00 9.50
N VAL A 688 -8.38 -0.88 8.50
CA VAL A 688 -7.68 -2.16 8.61
C VAL A 688 -6.56 -2.29 7.58
N GLN A 689 -5.52 -3.04 7.96
CA GLN A 689 -4.50 -3.55 7.05
C GLN A 689 -4.64 -5.06 6.96
N TRP A 690 -4.47 -5.59 5.75
CA TRP A 690 -4.61 -7.03 5.53
C TRP A 690 -3.27 -7.72 5.64
N LYS A 691 -3.24 -8.80 6.43
CA LYS A 691 -2.11 -9.71 6.54
C LYS A 691 -2.45 -11.03 5.87
N SER A 692 -1.60 -11.48 4.95
CA SER A 692 -1.66 -12.83 4.39
C SER A 692 -0.71 -13.76 5.15
N VAL A 693 -1.17 -14.95 5.51
CA VAL A 693 -0.34 -16.02 6.07
C VAL A 693 -0.46 -17.25 5.19
N TRP A 694 0.67 -17.79 4.74
CA TRP A 694 0.73 -19.01 3.95
C TRP A 694 1.43 -20.11 4.72
N ILE A 695 0.83 -21.30 4.71
CA ILE A 695 1.33 -22.50 5.39
C ILE A 695 1.28 -23.67 4.39
N PRO A 696 2.38 -24.36 4.11
CA PRO A 696 2.39 -25.52 3.22
C PRO A 696 1.61 -26.66 3.87
N THR A 697 0.92 -27.46 3.06
CA THR A 697 0.45 -28.79 3.51
C THR A 697 1.59 -29.78 3.31
N ALA A 698 1.80 -30.63 4.31
CA ALA A 698 2.79 -31.71 4.28
C ALA A 698 2.59 -32.67 3.10
#